data_AF-A0A1I7MZR7-F1
#
_entry.id   AF-A0A1I7MZR7-F1
#
_cell.length_a   1.000
_cell.length_b   1.000
_cell.length_c   1.000
_cell.angle_alpha   90.00
_cell.angle_beta   90.00
_cell.angle_gamma   90.00
#
_symmetry.space_group_name_H-M   'P 1'
#
loop_
_entity.id
_entity.type
_entity.pdbx_description
1 polymer ?
#
loop_
_entity_poly.entity_id
_entity_poly.type
_entity_poly.pdbx_seq_one_letter_code
_entity_poly.pdbx_strand_id
1 'polypeptide(L)'
;MARKSLADTLRPDQWHLNNIGQTGGTPGIDINVLPVWEDYRGEGIRVAVLDSGVDTTHPDLVGNYLSEFGYDFGSEVPDGSYLTQDVFDPHGTFVSGLIAGTAQGTGIRGVAFESKFTSYADFNGAQAHTSFARAADAGFDVMNNSWGAILPFSLTFRLNPALGESVEHAVSTGRDGLGLNIVFAAGNSYARNRVFEELGFVWSGELGIADTNTDSLQNSRFTITVGALDHDGTYSDGLDDLGYTTPGASVLVSAPGTAVASTDIQGDRGYNPGEDFAVDSGTSFAAPVVSGVVALMLEANPLLGYRDVKEILAYSARWNDQDEPAWSFNGAINHNGGGLLSNYNYGFGMVDATAAVRLAETWHKQSTFANEAMVKAEPMVVSTAIPDGDVIEFQFTLEAGVSIETVELDFGLNHEEVGDLIVSLISPSGMSSTLLARLFDGRATEVMHALIEREGIEADPAKIAHTLSSNEFWGEDSGGVWTVVVEDAHIGNVGSIDHLALRAYGAEAGEDTTYIFTNDYATIAELDPARQHISNANGTHSLNFAAVSTGIVLDLAQRQGTIAGTDLTIGADTDVNRVFSGDGNDLITLSAAGGSVFTGRGNDTIELLGQGTVDGGAGVDRVLLSQNRADYEIAVSDGTVTLSPADQGGAVIASNVQYFSFAQGADILVAAANAFEARVASFYETLLGRAADFDGLAYWFGALDDGIDAGEIASSFAASTEFALGHAVLADRDYLGMLYTQVLGREADTSGLDYWAGELISGISRSEIAASFAMSNEAANQSYDSILLV
;
A
#
# COMPACT_ATOMS: atom_id res chain seq x y z
N MET A 1 22.62 10.27 21.46
CA MET A 1 21.47 11.21 21.35
C MET A 1 20.38 10.43 20.63
N ALA A 2 19.18 10.29 21.21
CA ALA A 2 18.09 9.64 20.50
C ALA A 2 17.80 10.42 19.20
N ARG A 3 17.78 9.75 18.05
CA ARG A 3 17.26 10.31 16.80
C ARG A 3 15.83 10.78 17.11
N LYS A 4 15.49 12.03 16.79
CA LYS A 4 14.08 12.44 16.83
C LYS A 4 13.33 11.60 15.80
N SER A 5 12.14 11.10 16.16
CA SER A 5 11.30 10.39 15.21
C SER A 5 10.90 11.34 14.08
N LEU A 6 10.64 10.82 12.87
CA LEU A 6 10.13 11.65 11.78
C LEU A 6 8.79 12.31 12.14
N ALA A 7 7.96 11.63 12.93
CA ALA A 7 6.72 12.16 13.49
C ALA A 7 6.93 13.46 14.29
N ASP A 8 8.01 13.56 15.08
CA ASP A 8 8.34 14.76 15.87
C ASP A 8 8.75 15.97 15.02
N THR A 9 8.95 15.76 13.71
CA THR A 9 9.36 16.80 12.76
C THR A 9 8.23 17.29 11.87
N LEU A 10 7.05 16.64 11.91
CA LEU A 10 5.89 17.06 11.16
C LEU A 10 5.32 18.37 11.69
N ARG A 11 4.74 19.16 10.80
CA ARG A 11 3.94 20.30 11.25
C ARG A 11 2.66 19.81 11.93
N PRO A 12 2.15 20.53 12.96
CA PRO A 12 0.93 20.13 13.66
C PRO A 12 -0.31 20.03 12.75
N ASP A 13 -0.35 20.75 11.65
CA ASP A 13 -1.49 20.78 10.72
C ASP A 13 -1.50 19.62 9.69
N GLN A 14 -0.46 18.79 9.65
CA GLN A 14 -0.37 17.63 8.74
C GLN A 14 -1.04 16.37 9.30
N TRP A 15 -2.32 16.49 9.66
CA TRP A 15 -3.12 15.37 10.18
C TRP A 15 -3.17 14.20 9.20
N HIS A 16 -3.19 14.48 7.90
CA HIS A 16 -3.23 13.47 6.84
C HIS A 16 -2.08 12.46 6.90
N LEU A 17 -0.93 12.81 7.50
CA LEU A 17 0.23 11.92 7.67
C LEU A 17 0.30 11.27 9.04
N ASN A 18 -0.25 11.93 10.06
CA ASN A 18 -0.30 11.47 11.45
C ASN A 18 -1.40 12.22 12.21
N ASN A 19 -2.55 11.60 12.37
CA ASN A 19 -3.70 12.15 13.07
C ASN A 19 -3.71 11.67 14.51
N ILE A 20 -3.33 12.55 15.42
CA ILE A 20 -3.40 12.35 16.88
C ILE A 20 -4.54 13.16 17.50
N GLY A 21 -5.52 13.59 16.69
CA GLY A 21 -6.65 14.45 17.08
C GLY A 21 -6.29 15.94 17.16
N GLN A 22 -5.15 16.34 16.61
CA GLN A 22 -4.63 17.70 16.75
C GLN A 22 -5.41 18.78 15.98
N THR A 23 -6.21 18.37 14.99
CA THR A 23 -7.15 19.22 14.24
C THR A 23 -8.59 19.04 14.69
N GLY A 24 -8.86 18.21 15.71
CA GLY A 24 -10.20 17.93 16.22
C GLY A 24 -10.86 16.67 15.66
N GLY A 25 -10.15 15.89 14.83
CA GLY A 25 -10.60 14.63 14.28
C GLY A 25 -10.35 13.39 15.12
N THR A 26 -10.70 12.25 14.54
CA THR A 26 -10.55 10.92 15.12
C THR A 26 -9.10 10.43 14.97
N PRO A 27 -8.36 10.19 16.08
CA PRO A 27 -6.98 9.71 16.01
C PRO A 27 -6.85 8.39 15.22
N GLY A 28 -5.80 8.28 14.40
CA GLY A 28 -5.54 7.12 13.53
C GLY A 28 -6.25 7.17 12.18
N ILE A 29 -7.12 8.16 11.94
CA ILE A 29 -7.64 8.48 10.61
C ILE A 29 -6.64 9.39 9.90
N ASP A 30 -5.72 8.76 9.19
CA ASP A 30 -4.66 9.34 8.36
C ASP A 30 -4.26 8.29 7.29
N ILE A 31 -3.15 8.45 6.57
CA ILE A 31 -2.72 7.41 5.61
C ILE A 31 -1.80 6.33 6.21
N ASN A 32 -1.56 6.32 7.52
CA ASN A 32 -0.68 5.34 8.18
C ASN A 32 0.72 5.21 7.50
N VAL A 33 1.41 6.33 7.26
CA VAL A 33 2.69 6.35 6.51
C VAL A 33 3.94 6.26 7.39
N LEU A 34 3.83 6.56 8.68
CA LEU A 34 5.01 6.64 9.55
C LEU A 34 5.85 5.35 9.57
N PRO A 35 5.27 4.13 9.65
CA PRO A 35 6.07 2.90 9.58
C PRO A 35 6.82 2.73 8.26
N VAL A 36 6.26 3.23 7.15
CA VAL A 36 6.87 3.13 5.83
C VAL A 36 8.16 3.95 5.73
N TRP A 37 8.19 5.15 6.33
CA TRP A 37 9.34 6.06 6.23
C TRP A 37 10.62 5.60 6.94
N GLU A 38 10.56 4.52 7.71
CA GLU A 38 11.77 3.86 8.21
C GLU A 38 12.51 3.13 7.08
N ASP A 39 11.81 2.71 6.03
CA ASP A 39 12.33 1.91 4.92
C ASP A 39 12.33 2.66 3.57
N TYR A 40 11.23 3.35 3.24
CA TYR A 40 10.94 3.92 1.93
C TYR A 40 10.43 5.36 2.05
N ARG A 41 10.94 6.26 1.22
CA ARG A 41 10.67 7.71 1.27
C ARG A 41 10.40 8.34 -0.10
N GLY A 42 10.32 7.52 -1.14
CA GLY A 42 10.22 7.86 -2.55
C GLY A 42 11.55 7.92 -3.28
N GLU A 43 12.66 7.39 -2.73
CA GLU A 43 13.96 7.51 -3.39
C GLU A 43 13.95 6.81 -4.76
N GLY A 44 14.48 7.51 -5.77
CA GLY A 44 14.57 6.99 -7.15
C GLY A 44 13.28 7.09 -7.97
N ILE A 45 12.15 7.48 -7.37
CA ILE A 45 10.87 7.60 -8.06
C ILE A 45 10.65 8.99 -8.64
N ARG A 46 10.09 9.05 -9.85
CA ARG A 46 9.80 10.31 -10.56
C ARG A 46 8.30 10.51 -10.77
N VAL A 47 7.79 11.67 -10.33
CA VAL A 47 6.38 12.04 -10.43
C VAL A 47 6.18 13.23 -11.39
N ALA A 48 5.28 13.09 -12.37
CA ALA A 48 4.84 14.20 -13.21
C ALA A 48 3.55 14.81 -12.64
N VAL A 49 3.48 16.14 -12.54
CA VAL A 49 2.29 16.85 -12.05
C VAL A 49 1.71 17.69 -13.18
N LEU A 50 0.54 17.30 -13.70
CA LEU A 50 -0.22 18.09 -14.67
C LEU A 50 -1.23 18.98 -13.94
N ASP A 51 -0.97 20.28 -13.89
CA ASP A 51 -1.71 21.23 -13.06
C ASP A 51 -1.54 22.69 -13.56
N SER A 52 -1.75 23.71 -12.73
CA SER A 52 -1.59 25.13 -13.05
C SER A 52 -0.13 25.60 -13.21
N GLY A 53 0.83 24.78 -12.78
CA GLY A 53 2.24 25.13 -12.67
C GLY A 53 2.70 25.08 -11.20
N VAL A 54 4.00 25.29 -10.97
CA VAL A 54 4.59 25.14 -9.63
C VAL A 54 5.55 26.27 -9.29
N ASP A 55 5.58 26.69 -8.02
CA ASP A 55 6.67 27.49 -7.47
C ASP A 55 7.98 26.72 -7.36
N THR A 56 8.70 26.70 -8.49
CA THR A 56 10.03 26.08 -8.64
C THR A 56 11.09 26.64 -7.67
N THR A 57 10.82 27.78 -7.03
CA THR A 57 11.73 28.41 -6.07
C THR A 57 11.34 28.19 -4.62
N HIS A 58 10.21 27.53 -4.36
CA HIS A 58 9.73 27.26 -3.01
C HIS A 58 10.77 26.42 -2.24
N PRO A 59 11.18 26.82 -1.02
CA PRO A 59 12.25 26.14 -0.27
C PRO A 59 12.01 24.64 -0.08
N ASP A 60 10.76 24.24 0.16
CA ASP A 60 10.43 22.82 0.33
C ASP A 60 10.34 22.01 -0.96
N LEU A 61 10.32 22.65 -2.14
CA LEU A 61 10.13 21.98 -3.43
C LEU A 61 11.39 21.98 -4.30
N VAL A 62 12.19 23.04 -4.23
CA VAL A 62 13.33 23.27 -5.13
C VAL A 62 14.36 22.14 -5.12
N GLY A 63 14.52 21.42 -3.99
CA GLY A 63 15.46 20.29 -3.87
C GLY A 63 15.01 19.03 -4.63
N ASN A 64 13.71 18.90 -4.93
CA ASN A 64 13.12 17.75 -5.59
C ASN A 64 12.62 18.05 -7.02
N TYR A 65 12.60 19.32 -7.42
CA TYR A 65 12.12 19.71 -8.74
C TYR A 65 13.11 19.38 -9.88
N LEU A 66 12.59 18.73 -10.93
CA LEU A 66 13.30 18.40 -12.16
C LEU A 66 12.94 19.39 -13.27
N SER A 67 13.66 20.51 -13.29
CA SER A 67 13.44 21.61 -14.24
C SER A 67 13.65 21.23 -15.70
N GLU A 68 14.50 20.25 -16.00
CA GLU A 68 14.82 19.83 -17.36
C GLU A 68 13.65 19.10 -18.07
N PHE A 69 12.67 18.62 -17.31
CA PHE A 69 11.48 17.97 -17.85
C PHE A 69 10.27 18.90 -17.90
N GLY A 70 10.28 19.98 -17.10
CA GLY A 70 9.16 20.90 -16.91
C GLY A 70 8.64 21.49 -18.23
N TYR A 71 7.37 21.88 -18.25
CA TYR A 71 6.82 22.55 -19.42
C TYR A 71 5.57 23.35 -19.09
N ASP A 72 5.50 24.61 -19.53
CA ASP A 72 4.27 25.41 -19.53
C ASP A 72 3.73 25.46 -20.96
N PHE A 73 2.54 24.88 -21.16
CA PHE A 73 1.90 24.81 -22.47
C PHE A 73 1.23 26.11 -22.90
N GLY A 74 0.85 26.98 -21.96
CA GLY A 74 0.24 28.27 -22.25
C GLY A 74 1.26 29.33 -22.68
N SER A 75 2.42 29.36 -22.00
CA SER A 75 3.48 30.35 -22.26
C SER A 75 4.67 29.81 -23.08
N GLU A 76 4.66 28.52 -23.44
CA GLU A 76 5.74 27.81 -24.13
C GLU A 76 7.09 27.87 -23.39
N VAL A 77 7.04 27.84 -22.05
CA VAL A 77 8.23 27.97 -21.20
C VAL A 77 8.78 26.58 -20.83
N PRO A 78 10.06 26.28 -21.14
CA PRO A 78 10.63 24.93 -20.99
C PRO A 78 10.91 24.45 -19.56
N ASP A 79 10.67 25.27 -18.53
CA ASP A 79 10.93 24.90 -17.13
C ASP A 79 9.65 24.72 -16.32
N GLY A 80 8.46 24.78 -16.93
CA GLY A 80 7.17 24.57 -16.25
C GLY A 80 6.86 25.57 -15.14
N SER A 81 7.60 26.68 -15.05
CA SER A 81 7.47 27.66 -13.98
C SER A 81 6.21 28.50 -14.10
N TYR A 82 5.52 28.69 -12.97
CA TYR A 82 4.44 29.67 -12.84
C TYR A 82 4.90 31.13 -13.01
N LEU A 83 6.21 31.41 -12.90
CA LEU A 83 6.76 32.78 -12.86
C LEU A 83 6.55 33.58 -14.16
N THR A 84 6.18 32.90 -15.25
CA THR A 84 5.94 33.49 -16.57
C THR A 84 4.46 33.61 -16.92
N GLN A 85 3.54 33.20 -16.04
CA GLN A 85 2.10 33.24 -16.30
C GLN A 85 1.46 34.60 -15.93
N ASP A 86 0.50 35.05 -16.75
CA ASP A 86 -0.26 36.30 -16.52
C ASP A 86 -1.32 36.16 -15.40
N VAL A 87 -1.76 34.92 -15.11
CA VAL A 87 -2.72 34.56 -14.05
C VAL A 87 -2.02 33.57 -13.12
N PHE A 88 -2.02 33.87 -11.82
CA PHE A 88 -1.38 33.05 -10.80
C PHE A 88 -2.41 32.12 -10.16
N ASP A 89 -2.11 30.83 -10.10
CA ASP A 89 -2.94 29.84 -9.43
C ASP A 89 -2.05 28.93 -8.53
N PRO A 90 -2.21 28.99 -7.20
CA PRO A 90 -1.39 28.23 -6.25
C PRO A 90 -1.61 26.72 -6.25
N HIS A 91 -2.63 26.24 -6.97
CA HIS A 91 -3.05 24.84 -6.94
C HIS A 91 -1.92 23.83 -7.20
N GLY A 92 -1.16 23.96 -8.29
CA GLY A 92 -0.09 23.01 -8.61
C GLY A 92 1.10 23.05 -7.63
N THR A 93 1.33 24.18 -6.97
CA THR A 93 2.32 24.29 -5.87
C THR A 93 1.85 23.51 -4.66
N PHE A 94 0.58 23.65 -4.29
CA PHE A 94 -0.04 22.91 -3.19
C PHE A 94 -0.04 21.41 -3.43
N VAL A 95 -0.44 20.98 -4.63
CA VAL A 95 -0.41 19.57 -5.06
C VAL A 95 1.01 18.99 -4.96
N SER A 96 2.01 19.73 -5.44
CA SER A 96 3.42 19.27 -5.41
C SER A 96 3.96 19.07 -3.99
N GLY A 97 3.56 19.93 -3.03
CA GLY A 97 3.96 19.82 -1.63
C GLY A 97 3.47 18.55 -0.93
N LEU A 98 2.25 18.11 -1.25
CA LEU A 98 1.67 16.87 -0.70
C LEU A 98 2.42 15.62 -1.19
N ILE A 99 2.98 15.67 -2.39
CA ILE A 99 3.77 14.56 -2.95
C ILE A 99 5.19 14.59 -2.39
N ALA A 100 5.92 15.69 -2.61
CA ALA A 100 7.38 15.71 -2.52
C ALA A 100 7.96 16.89 -1.71
N GLY A 101 7.16 17.51 -0.82
CA GLY A 101 7.65 18.55 0.11
C GLY A 101 8.76 18.01 1.01
N THR A 102 9.91 18.69 1.05
CA THR A 102 11.11 18.22 1.77
C THR A 102 11.16 18.57 3.27
N ALA A 103 10.22 19.39 3.75
CA ALA A 103 10.17 19.92 5.11
C ALA A 103 11.47 20.62 5.55
N GLN A 104 11.95 21.61 4.79
CA GLN A 104 13.09 22.43 5.23
C GLN A 104 12.70 23.26 6.47
N GLY A 105 13.29 22.93 7.62
CA GLY A 105 13.01 23.62 8.89
C GLY A 105 11.67 23.18 9.50
N THR A 106 10.66 24.06 9.47
CA THR A 106 9.28 23.79 9.93
C THR A 106 8.29 23.76 8.76
N GLY A 107 8.80 23.37 7.58
CA GLY A 107 8.06 23.30 6.34
C GLY A 107 7.17 22.06 6.22
N ILE A 108 6.61 21.84 5.04
CA ILE A 108 5.70 20.73 4.72
C ILE A 108 6.50 19.50 4.29
N ARG A 109 6.14 18.34 4.87
CA ARG A 109 6.60 17.03 4.43
C ARG A 109 5.59 16.41 3.47
N GLY A 110 6.01 16.06 2.27
CA GLY A 110 5.20 15.26 1.35
C GLY A 110 5.17 13.79 1.75
N VAL A 111 4.22 13.03 1.21
CA VAL A 111 4.10 11.58 1.43
C VAL A 111 5.36 10.85 0.98
N ALA A 112 5.91 11.20 -0.19
CA ALA A 112 7.12 10.64 -0.77
C ALA A 112 8.19 11.73 -0.92
N PHE A 113 8.62 12.29 0.21
CA PHE A 113 9.46 13.48 0.29
C PHE A 113 10.90 13.34 -0.28
N GLU A 114 11.33 12.15 -0.69
CA GLU A 114 12.58 11.91 -1.42
C GLU A 114 12.38 11.64 -2.93
N SER A 115 11.12 11.60 -3.39
CA SER A 115 10.78 11.56 -4.83
C SER A 115 11.23 12.82 -5.55
N LYS A 116 11.57 12.65 -6.82
CA LYS A 116 11.77 13.77 -7.74
C LYS A 116 10.49 14.03 -8.52
N PHE A 117 10.23 15.30 -8.86
CA PHE A 117 9.00 15.64 -9.57
C PHE A 117 9.21 16.72 -10.62
N THR A 118 8.31 16.78 -11.59
CA THR A 118 8.23 17.89 -12.57
C THR A 118 6.81 18.42 -12.68
N SER A 119 6.66 19.57 -13.35
CA SER A 119 5.35 20.20 -13.57
C SER A 119 5.10 20.44 -15.06
N TYR A 120 3.92 20.02 -15.48
CA TYR A 120 3.30 20.33 -16.77
C TYR A 120 2.16 21.31 -16.51
N ALA A 121 2.34 22.58 -16.86
CA ALA A 121 1.36 23.62 -16.61
C ALA A 121 0.33 23.68 -17.74
N ASP A 122 -0.88 23.15 -17.47
CA ASP A 122 -2.04 23.08 -18.35
C ASP A 122 -3.31 22.70 -17.55
N PHE A 123 -3.79 23.62 -16.70
CA PHE A 123 -4.89 23.34 -15.76
C PHE A 123 -6.21 22.91 -16.42
N ASN A 124 -6.47 23.35 -17.66
CA ASN A 124 -7.70 22.98 -18.37
C ASN A 124 -7.57 21.65 -19.15
N GLY A 125 -6.41 21.00 -19.09
CA GLY A 125 -6.15 19.72 -19.74
C GLY A 125 -6.19 19.75 -21.28
N ALA A 126 -6.12 20.92 -21.92
CA ALA A 126 -6.17 21.03 -23.38
C ALA A 126 -5.01 20.28 -24.07
N GLN A 127 -3.88 20.15 -23.38
CA GLN A 127 -2.68 19.42 -23.79
C GLN A 127 -2.49 18.11 -23.04
N ALA A 128 -3.51 17.60 -22.34
CA ALA A 128 -3.43 16.35 -21.59
C ALA A 128 -2.88 15.19 -22.43
N HIS A 129 -3.33 15.06 -23.69
CA HIS A 129 -2.84 14.03 -24.60
C HIS A 129 -1.31 14.09 -24.83
N THR A 130 -0.75 15.30 -24.93
CA THR A 130 0.70 15.51 -25.07
C THR A 130 1.41 15.27 -23.75
N SER A 131 0.82 15.68 -22.63
CA SER A 131 1.37 15.51 -21.28
C SER A 131 1.52 14.03 -20.89
N PHE A 132 0.52 13.19 -21.18
CA PHE A 132 0.59 11.74 -20.93
C PHE A 132 1.73 11.08 -21.72
N ALA A 133 1.81 11.35 -23.02
CA ALA A 133 2.88 10.82 -23.86
C ALA A 133 4.26 11.31 -23.38
N ARG A 134 4.38 12.60 -23.04
CA ARG A 134 5.63 13.18 -22.54
C ARG A 134 6.08 12.56 -21.22
N ALA A 135 5.17 12.34 -20.27
CA ALA A 135 5.49 11.70 -19.00
C ALA A 135 6.02 10.27 -19.21
N ALA A 136 5.31 9.48 -20.02
CA ALA A 136 5.71 8.11 -20.33
C ALA A 136 7.08 8.05 -21.06
N ASP A 137 7.26 8.87 -22.10
CA ASP A 137 8.49 8.89 -22.91
C ASP A 137 9.71 9.42 -22.12
N ALA A 138 9.50 10.26 -21.11
CA ALA A 138 10.54 10.73 -20.19
C ALA A 138 10.85 9.73 -19.05
N GLY A 139 10.08 8.64 -18.97
CA GLY A 139 10.24 7.56 -17.99
C GLY A 139 9.74 7.92 -16.59
N PHE A 140 8.75 8.80 -16.46
CA PHE A 140 8.10 9.03 -15.17
C PHE A 140 7.37 7.77 -14.70
N ASP A 141 7.29 7.61 -13.38
CA ASP A 141 6.69 6.43 -12.76
C ASP A 141 5.21 6.64 -12.42
N VAL A 142 4.90 7.87 -11.99
CA VAL A 142 3.58 8.31 -11.55
C VAL A 142 3.24 9.64 -12.21
N MET A 143 1.98 9.84 -12.57
CA MET A 143 1.46 11.11 -13.05
C MET A 143 0.21 11.51 -12.25
N ASN A 144 0.31 12.63 -11.52
CA ASN A 144 -0.80 13.21 -10.78
C ASN A 144 -1.59 14.19 -11.65
N ASN A 145 -2.91 14.07 -11.61
CA ASN A 145 -3.86 14.91 -12.35
C ASN A 145 -4.97 15.39 -11.40
N SER A 146 -4.85 16.64 -10.94
CA SER A 146 -5.79 17.25 -10.02
C SER A 146 -6.73 18.23 -10.76
N TRP A 147 -7.29 17.78 -11.87
CA TRP A 147 -8.19 18.52 -12.77
C TRP A 147 -9.23 17.57 -13.37
N GLY A 148 -10.29 18.10 -14.00
CA GLY A 148 -11.34 17.28 -14.62
C GLY A 148 -12.35 18.11 -15.39
N ALA A 149 -13.26 17.45 -16.11
CA ALA A 149 -14.31 18.12 -16.86
C ALA A 149 -15.44 18.63 -15.94
N ILE A 150 -15.98 19.80 -16.29
CA ILE A 150 -17.11 20.42 -15.58
C ILE A 150 -18.45 20.00 -16.19
N LEU A 151 -18.49 19.77 -17.51
CA LEU A 151 -19.68 19.37 -18.25
C LEU A 151 -19.71 17.83 -18.37
N PRO A 152 -20.69 17.13 -17.77
CA PRO A 152 -20.85 15.70 -17.93
C PRO A 152 -20.91 15.28 -19.40
N PHE A 153 -20.27 14.15 -19.71
CA PHE A 153 -20.22 13.57 -21.04
C PHE A 153 -19.57 14.46 -22.13
N SER A 154 -18.86 15.52 -21.75
CA SER A 154 -18.11 16.36 -22.70
C SER A 154 -16.71 15.81 -22.99
N LEU A 155 -16.02 15.31 -21.96
CA LEU A 155 -14.70 14.71 -22.09
C LEU A 155 -14.83 13.20 -22.24
N THR A 156 -15.07 12.76 -23.48
CA THR A 156 -15.22 11.33 -23.80
C THR A 156 -14.15 10.89 -24.78
N PHE A 157 -13.60 9.68 -24.60
CA PHE A 157 -12.68 9.11 -25.59
C PHE A 157 -13.37 8.82 -26.95
N ARG A 158 -14.69 8.74 -26.99
CA ARG A 158 -15.45 8.60 -28.25
C ARG A 158 -15.45 9.90 -29.05
N LEU A 159 -15.51 11.04 -28.37
CA LEU A 159 -15.43 12.36 -29.01
C LEU A 159 -13.99 12.83 -29.18
N ASN A 160 -13.08 12.35 -28.33
CA ASN A 160 -11.64 12.64 -28.37
C ASN A 160 -10.78 11.35 -28.37
N PRO A 161 -10.71 10.62 -29.50
CA PRO A 161 -9.95 9.37 -29.59
C PRO A 161 -8.46 9.55 -29.30
N ALA A 162 -7.87 10.69 -29.70
CA ALA A 162 -6.45 10.97 -29.49
C ALA A 162 -6.08 11.03 -28.00
N LEU A 163 -6.99 11.52 -27.15
CA LEU A 163 -6.80 11.49 -25.70
C LEU A 163 -6.78 10.04 -25.18
N GLY A 164 -7.74 9.21 -25.61
CA GLY A 164 -7.76 7.78 -25.25
C GLY A 164 -6.50 7.04 -25.70
N GLU A 165 -6.07 7.25 -26.95
CA GLU A 165 -4.83 6.69 -27.51
C GLU A 165 -3.59 7.12 -26.70
N SER A 166 -3.56 8.35 -26.17
CA SER A 166 -2.43 8.83 -25.36
C SER A 166 -2.36 8.19 -23.98
N VAL A 167 -3.52 7.93 -23.35
CA VAL A 167 -3.60 7.22 -22.07
C VAL A 167 -3.17 5.76 -22.28
N GLU A 168 -3.65 5.11 -23.34
CA GLU A 168 -3.21 3.77 -23.74
C GLU A 168 -1.70 3.71 -24.01
N HIS A 169 -1.14 4.69 -24.72
CA HIS A 169 0.32 4.79 -24.92
C HIS A 169 1.06 4.88 -23.59
N ALA A 170 0.58 5.71 -22.65
CA ALA A 170 1.25 5.91 -21.37
C ALA A 170 1.29 4.63 -20.50
N VAL A 171 0.19 3.87 -20.45
CA VAL A 171 0.15 2.62 -19.68
C VAL A 171 0.77 1.42 -20.40
N SER A 172 0.89 1.47 -21.74
CA SER A 172 1.50 0.39 -22.51
C SER A 172 3.01 0.52 -22.69
N THR A 173 3.55 1.74 -22.64
CA THR A 173 4.98 2.00 -22.91
C THR A 173 5.74 2.58 -21.72
N GLY A 174 5.05 3.25 -20.78
CA GLY A 174 5.68 3.81 -19.58
C GLY A 174 6.39 2.75 -18.76
N ARG A 175 7.48 3.14 -18.09
CA ARG A 175 8.26 2.27 -17.20
C ARG A 175 8.66 0.93 -17.85
N ASP A 176 9.20 0.99 -19.07
CA ASP A 176 9.62 -0.17 -19.87
C ASP A 176 8.49 -1.22 -20.09
N GLY A 177 7.23 -0.75 -20.18
CA GLY A 177 6.05 -1.59 -20.38
C GLY A 177 5.34 -2.03 -19.08
N LEU A 178 5.86 -1.65 -17.90
CA LEU A 178 5.12 -1.79 -16.64
C LEU A 178 3.92 -0.83 -16.56
N GLY A 179 3.97 0.27 -17.29
CA GLY A 179 2.92 1.28 -17.43
C GLY A 179 3.08 2.46 -16.47
N LEU A 180 2.78 3.66 -16.96
CA LEU A 180 2.67 4.86 -16.13
C LEU A 180 1.49 4.74 -15.16
N ASN A 181 1.70 5.03 -13.88
CA ASN A 181 0.60 5.08 -12.90
C ASN A 181 -0.08 6.45 -12.98
N ILE A 182 -1.29 6.51 -13.55
CA ILE A 182 -2.01 7.76 -13.78
C ILE A 182 -3.06 7.93 -12.67
N VAL A 183 -2.88 8.93 -11.81
CA VAL A 183 -3.76 9.23 -10.68
C VAL A 183 -4.61 10.46 -10.99
N PHE A 184 -5.91 10.38 -10.73
CA PHE A 184 -6.89 11.43 -10.99
C PHE A 184 -7.73 11.75 -9.75
N ALA A 185 -8.01 13.03 -9.55
CA ALA A 185 -9.02 13.47 -8.60
C ALA A 185 -10.43 13.09 -9.08
N ALA A 186 -11.28 12.57 -8.18
CA ALA A 186 -12.66 12.21 -8.49
C ALA A 186 -13.54 13.42 -8.83
N GLY A 187 -13.19 14.62 -8.37
CA GLY A 187 -13.95 15.85 -8.62
C GLY A 187 -14.65 16.39 -7.36
N ASN A 188 -15.05 17.65 -7.43
CA ASN A 188 -15.54 18.41 -6.27
C ASN A 188 -16.99 18.88 -6.47
N SER A 189 -17.86 18.04 -7.02
CA SER A 189 -19.19 18.45 -7.49
C SER A 189 -20.32 17.57 -6.96
N TYR A 190 -20.28 17.13 -5.70
CA TYR A 190 -21.36 16.31 -5.13
C TYR A 190 -22.58 17.12 -4.60
N ALA A 191 -22.40 18.00 -3.60
CA ALA A 191 -23.48 18.85 -3.07
C ALA A 191 -23.31 20.34 -3.38
N ARG A 192 -22.06 20.79 -3.57
CA ARG A 192 -21.72 22.14 -4.01
C ARG A 192 -20.89 22.04 -5.25
N ASN A 193 -21.44 22.53 -6.36
CA ASN A 193 -20.67 22.76 -7.55
C ASN A 193 -20.65 24.26 -7.78
N ARG A 194 -19.45 24.85 -7.63
CA ARG A 194 -19.21 26.27 -7.91
C ARG A 194 -19.81 26.68 -9.25
N VAL A 195 -19.69 25.83 -10.26
CA VAL A 195 -20.23 26.06 -11.59
C VAL A 195 -21.76 25.98 -11.60
N PHE A 196 -22.36 25.03 -10.89
CA PHE A 196 -23.82 24.93 -10.77
C PHE A 196 -24.41 26.21 -10.15
N GLU A 197 -23.79 26.73 -9.10
CA GLU A 197 -24.17 27.99 -8.48
C GLU A 197 -23.88 29.22 -9.37
N GLU A 198 -22.72 29.25 -10.05
CA GLU A 198 -22.35 30.33 -10.98
C GLU A 198 -23.31 30.44 -12.17
N LEU A 199 -23.91 29.32 -12.60
CA LEU A 199 -24.95 29.28 -13.61
C LEU A 199 -26.34 29.71 -13.08
N GLY A 200 -26.46 29.95 -11.77
CA GLY A 200 -27.69 30.41 -11.13
C GLY A 200 -28.61 29.28 -10.66
N PHE A 201 -28.14 28.02 -10.67
CA PHE A 201 -28.90 26.90 -10.11
C PHE A 201 -28.73 26.83 -8.59
N VAL A 202 -29.78 26.38 -7.92
CA VAL A 202 -29.79 26.13 -6.47
C VAL A 202 -30.07 24.66 -6.28
N TRP A 203 -29.21 23.99 -5.53
CA TRP A 203 -29.36 22.58 -5.22
C TRP A 203 -30.52 22.38 -4.25
N SER A 204 -31.41 21.41 -4.53
CA SER A 204 -32.59 21.17 -3.68
C SER A 204 -32.26 20.48 -2.36
N GLY A 205 -31.10 19.78 -2.29
CA GLY A 205 -30.74 18.89 -1.19
C GLY A 205 -31.23 17.45 -1.35
N GLU A 206 -31.85 17.08 -2.49
CA GLU A 206 -32.48 15.76 -2.67
C GLU A 206 -31.57 14.73 -3.35
N LEU A 207 -30.81 15.10 -4.39
CA LEU A 207 -29.94 14.19 -5.16
C LEU A 207 -28.56 14.80 -5.39
N GLY A 208 -27.52 13.97 -5.53
CA GLY A 208 -26.19 14.43 -5.94
C GLY A 208 -26.20 15.13 -7.32
N ILE A 209 -25.17 15.93 -7.60
CA ILE A 209 -25.11 16.70 -8.84
C ILE A 209 -24.05 16.23 -9.85
N ALA A 210 -23.14 15.33 -9.48
CA ALA A 210 -22.12 14.79 -10.37
C ALA A 210 -21.79 13.32 -10.09
N ASP A 211 -21.11 12.70 -11.05
CA ASP A 211 -20.72 11.30 -11.05
C ASP A 211 -19.42 11.13 -11.85
N THR A 212 -18.45 10.38 -11.30
CA THR A 212 -17.14 10.14 -11.95
C THR A 212 -17.29 9.40 -13.28
N ASN A 213 -18.39 8.67 -13.48
CA ASN A 213 -18.69 7.98 -14.74
C ASN A 213 -19.11 8.91 -15.89
N THR A 214 -19.05 10.23 -15.71
CA THR A 214 -19.37 11.21 -16.75
C THR A 214 -18.13 11.80 -17.43
N ASP A 215 -16.92 11.45 -16.96
CA ASP A 215 -15.62 11.87 -17.50
C ASP A 215 -14.76 10.64 -17.82
N SER A 216 -14.33 10.51 -19.09
CA SER A 216 -13.55 9.36 -19.54
C SER A 216 -12.14 9.27 -18.95
N LEU A 217 -11.59 10.33 -18.34
CA LEU A 217 -10.33 10.23 -17.60
C LEU A 217 -10.55 9.70 -16.18
N GLN A 218 -11.66 10.05 -15.55
CA GLN A 218 -11.99 9.59 -14.20
C GLN A 218 -12.52 8.16 -14.19
N ASN A 219 -13.21 7.72 -15.23
CA ASN A 219 -13.72 6.35 -15.29
C ASN A 219 -12.91 5.38 -16.17
N SER A 220 -11.78 5.85 -16.71
CA SER A 220 -10.89 4.99 -17.47
C SER A 220 -10.37 3.85 -16.61
N ARG A 221 -10.39 2.62 -17.15
CA ARG A 221 -9.74 1.47 -16.49
C ARG A 221 -8.22 1.67 -16.31
N PHE A 222 -7.62 2.63 -17.00
CA PHE A 222 -6.19 2.95 -16.92
C PHE A 222 -5.81 3.92 -15.80
N THR A 223 -6.79 4.56 -15.15
CA THR A 223 -6.52 5.57 -14.12
C THR A 223 -6.86 5.06 -12.73
N ILE A 224 -6.25 5.71 -11.73
CA ILE A 224 -6.55 5.57 -10.31
C ILE A 224 -7.35 6.80 -9.91
N THR A 225 -8.66 6.67 -9.77
CA THR A 225 -9.55 7.78 -9.40
C THR A 225 -9.76 7.82 -7.90
N VAL A 226 -9.53 9.00 -7.32
CA VAL A 226 -9.37 9.18 -5.87
C VAL A 226 -10.43 10.12 -5.30
N GLY A 227 -11.23 9.60 -4.36
CA GLY A 227 -12.15 10.40 -3.55
C GLY A 227 -11.46 11.09 -2.37
N ALA A 228 -12.12 12.08 -1.78
CA ALA A 228 -11.57 12.84 -0.65
C ALA A 228 -12.23 12.49 0.68
N LEU A 229 -11.43 12.51 1.75
CA LEU A 229 -11.84 12.31 3.13
C LEU A 229 -11.40 13.46 4.04
N ASP A 230 -12.16 13.66 5.12
CA ASP A 230 -11.77 14.46 6.26
C ASP A 230 -11.01 13.68 7.34
N HIS A 231 -10.68 14.37 8.41
CA HIS A 231 -9.93 13.85 9.56
C HIS A 231 -10.75 12.95 10.48
N ASP A 232 -11.99 12.62 10.12
CA ASP A 232 -12.85 11.62 10.75
C ASP A 232 -13.12 10.42 9.83
N GLY A 233 -12.61 10.47 8.59
CA GLY A 233 -12.66 9.36 7.64
C GLY A 233 -13.95 9.36 6.87
N THR A 234 -14.64 10.51 6.80
CA THR A 234 -15.90 10.68 6.09
C THR A 234 -15.72 11.58 4.87
N TYR A 235 -16.69 11.57 3.96
CA TYR A 235 -16.71 12.51 2.82
C TYR A 235 -17.19 13.93 3.20
N SER A 236 -17.45 14.22 4.48
CA SER A 236 -17.90 15.52 4.97
C SER A 236 -16.80 16.60 4.86
N ASP A 237 -17.20 17.88 4.85
CA ASP A 237 -16.26 19.01 4.85
C ASP A 237 -16.24 19.79 6.18
N GLY A 238 -16.93 19.28 7.21
CA GLY A 238 -17.02 19.88 8.54
C GLY A 238 -17.81 21.20 8.60
N LEU A 239 -18.24 21.74 7.45
CA LEU A 239 -19.07 22.95 7.34
C LEU A 239 -20.50 22.62 6.90
N ASP A 240 -20.71 21.53 6.17
CA ASP A 240 -22.01 20.90 5.90
C ASP A 240 -21.84 19.37 5.78
N ASP A 241 -22.81 18.60 6.29
CA ASP A 241 -22.86 17.12 6.21
C ASP A 241 -22.95 16.56 4.78
N LEU A 242 -22.87 17.43 3.76
CA LEU A 242 -23.32 17.13 2.41
C LEU A 242 -22.19 16.80 1.45
N GLY A 243 -20.91 16.96 1.85
CA GLY A 243 -19.71 16.52 1.11
C GLY A 243 -19.49 17.15 -0.27
N TYR A 244 -18.24 17.23 -0.73
CA TYR A 244 -17.92 17.75 -2.08
C TYR A 244 -17.41 16.67 -3.03
N THR A 245 -16.89 15.56 -2.51
CA THR A 245 -16.25 14.50 -3.33
C THR A 245 -17.26 13.90 -4.30
N THR A 246 -16.98 14.00 -5.60
CA THR A 246 -17.82 13.38 -6.63
C THR A 246 -17.76 11.85 -6.49
N PRO A 247 -18.88 11.16 -6.30
CA PRO A 247 -18.90 9.71 -6.14
C PRO A 247 -18.93 8.99 -7.50
N GLY A 248 -18.82 7.66 -7.49
CA GLY A 248 -19.02 6.84 -8.68
C GLY A 248 -18.35 5.47 -8.57
N ALA A 249 -18.88 4.49 -9.32
CA ALA A 249 -18.36 3.13 -9.32
C ALA A 249 -16.92 3.00 -9.87
N SER A 250 -16.40 4.06 -10.50
CA SER A 250 -15.00 4.16 -10.93
C SER A 250 -14.03 4.67 -9.87
N VAL A 251 -14.50 5.20 -8.74
CA VAL A 251 -13.62 5.57 -7.62
C VAL A 251 -12.91 4.30 -7.12
N LEU A 252 -11.58 4.30 -7.10
CA LEU A 252 -10.82 3.14 -6.66
C LEU A 252 -10.64 3.15 -5.13
N VAL A 253 -10.16 4.28 -4.60
CA VAL A 253 -9.89 4.48 -3.18
C VAL A 253 -10.13 5.94 -2.83
N SER A 254 -10.20 6.25 -1.54
CA SER A 254 -10.25 7.61 -1.04
C SER A 254 -9.05 7.93 -0.15
N ALA A 255 -8.70 9.20 -0.04
CA ALA A 255 -7.57 9.67 0.76
C ALA A 255 -7.88 11.01 1.42
N PRO A 256 -7.12 11.41 2.45
CA PRO A 256 -7.21 12.75 3.03
C PRO A 256 -7.15 13.86 1.97
N GLY A 257 -8.22 14.65 1.88
CA GLY A 257 -8.34 15.75 0.93
C GLY A 257 -9.03 16.98 1.49
N THR A 258 -9.66 16.88 2.68
CA THR A 258 -10.36 18.00 3.34
C THR A 258 -9.48 18.63 4.41
N ALA A 259 -9.30 19.96 4.36
CA ALA A 259 -8.51 20.72 5.32
C ALA A 259 -7.11 20.12 5.55
N VAL A 260 -6.43 19.75 4.47
CA VAL A 260 -5.04 19.26 4.51
C VAL A 260 -4.07 20.44 4.37
N ALA A 261 -2.89 20.34 4.98
CA ALA A 261 -1.87 21.39 4.91
C ALA A 261 -0.83 21.07 3.80
N SER A 262 -0.45 22.08 3.01
CA SER A 262 0.62 21.95 2.01
C SER A 262 1.35 23.28 1.72
N THR A 263 2.34 23.22 0.83
CA THR A 263 3.07 24.39 0.32
C THR A 263 2.15 25.34 -0.43
N ASP A 264 2.44 26.63 -0.37
CA ASP A 264 1.73 27.68 -1.09
C ASP A 264 2.73 28.49 -1.93
N ILE A 265 2.23 29.27 -2.88
CA ILE A 265 3.10 30.18 -3.64
C ILE A 265 3.65 31.25 -2.68
N GLN A 266 4.96 31.47 -2.70
CA GLN A 266 5.60 32.47 -1.85
C GLN A 266 5.04 33.89 -2.09
N GLY A 267 4.83 34.64 -1.01
CA GLY A 267 4.35 36.03 -1.05
C GLY A 267 2.82 36.18 -1.06
N ASP A 268 2.31 37.27 -1.62
CA ASP A 268 0.89 37.67 -1.44
C ASP A 268 -0.09 37.02 -2.43
N ARG A 269 0.33 35.98 -3.17
CA ARG A 269 -0.42 35.41 -4.31
C ARG A 269 -0.98 34.02 -4.07
N GLY A 270 -0.58 33.38 -2.97
CA GLY A 270 -1.05 32.06 -2.59
C GLY A 270 -2.47 32.03 -2.04
N TYR A 271 -2.93 30.84 -1.67
CA TYR A 271 -4.18 30.63 -0.92
C TYR A 271 -4.18 31.38 0.42
N ASN A 272 -3.00 31.53 1.03
CA ASN A 272 -2.80 32.25 2.28
C ASN A 272 -1.77 33.38 2.08
N PRO A 273 -2.21 34.57 1.62
CA PRO A 273 -1.30 35.66 1.26
C PRO A 273 -0.30 36.05 2.35
N GLY A 274 0.98 36.00 2.01
CA GLY A 274 2.10 36.36 2.89
C GLY A 274 2.71 35.17 3.64
N GLU A 275 2.12 33.98 3.52
CA GLU A 275 2.61 32.73 4.09
C GLU A 275 3.01 31.77 2.96
N ASP A 276 4.01 30.92 3.23
CA ASP A 276 4.50 29.92 2.25
C ASP A 276 3.72 28.59 2.35
N PHE A 277 2.68 28.53 3.18
CA PHE A 277 1.89 27.33 3.47
C PHE A 277 0.42 27.68 3.66
N ALA A 278 -0.45 26.75 3.24
CA ALA A 278 -1.89 26.90 3.34
C ALA A 278 -2.57 25.60 3.79
N VAL A 279 -3.83 25.72 4.19
CA VAL A 279 -4.74 24.60 4.47
C VAL A 279 -5.95 24.76 3.56
N ASP A 280 -6.29 23.71 2.83
CA ASP A 280 -7.39 23.76 1.86
C ASP A 280 -8.03 22.37 1.65
N SER A 281 -9.13 22.31 0.90
CA SER A 281 -9.95 21.12 0.66
C SER A 281 -10.15 20.83 -0.84
N GLY A 282 -10.14 19.55 -1.22
CA GLY A 282 -10.46 19.10 -2.56
C GLY A 282 -9.99 17.67 -2.84
N THR A 283 -10.66 16.97 -3.75
CA THR A 283 -10.16 15.71 -4.33
C THR A 283 -8.84 15.91 -5.05
N SER A 284 -8.61 17.14 -5.54
CA SER A 284 -7.31 17.64 -6.01
C SER A 284 -6.16 17.47 -5.02
N PHE A 285 -6.45 17.36 -3.72
CA PHE A 285 -5.48 17.17 -2.65
C PHE A 285 -5.45 15.72 -2.13
N ALA A 286 -6.48 14.93 -2.39
CA ALA A 286 -6.47 13.48 -2.16
C ALA A 286 -5.64 12.74 -3.22
N ALA A 287 -5.75 13.10 -4.50
CA ALA A 287 -4.98 12.52 -5.59
C ALA A 287 -3.43 12.57 -5.38
N PRO A 288 -2.82 13.69 -4.95
CA PRO A 288 -1.38 13.74 -4.69
C PRO A 288 -0.96 12.91 -3.48
N VAL A 289 -1.83 12.75 -2.49
CA VAL A 289 -1.58 11.85 -1.35
C VAL A 289 -1.44 10.41 -1.85
N VAL A 290 -2.37 9.95 -2.70
CA VAL A 290 -2.29 8.61 -3.33
C VAL A 290 -1.10 8.51 -4.27
N SER A 291 -0.79 9.55 -5.05
CA SER A 291 0.41 9.57 -5.91
C SER A 291 1.70 9.36 -5.12
N GLY A 292 1.78 9.92 -3.90
CA GLY A 292 2.87 9.66 -2.98
C GLY A 292 2.89 8.23 -2.45
N VAL A 293 1.74 7.65 -2.08
CA VAL A 293 1.67 6.24 -1.65
C VAL A 293 2.10 5.30 -2.78
N VAL A 294 1.67 5.55 -4.02
CA VAL A 294 2.13 4.80 -5.20
C VAL A 294 3.64 4.91 -5.37
N ALA A 295 4.23 6.10 -5.16
CA ALA A 295 5.68 6.24 -5.22
C ALA A 295 6.39 5.37 -4.16
N LEU A 296 5.88 5.32 -2.93
CA LEU A 296 6.43 4.45 -1.88
C LEU A 296 6.31 2.95 -2.24
N MET A 297 5.19 2.54 -2.85
CA MET A 297 5.01 1.17 -3.33
C MET A 297 6.03 0.80 -4.42
N LEU A 298 6.30 1.72 -5.35
CA LEU A 298 7.24 1.49 -6.45
C LEU A 298 8.71 1.50 -6.02
N GLU A 299 9.04 2.21 -4.93
CA GLU A 299 10.36 2.11 -4.31
C GLU A 299 10.56 0.73 -3.67
N ALA A 300 9.55 0.25 -2.93
CA ALA A 300 9.57 -1.08 -2.32
C ALA A 300 9.60 -2.21 -3.36
N ASN A 301 8.88 -2.04 -4.48
CA ASN A 301 8.86 -3.00 -5.56
C ASN A 301 8.79 -2.30 -6.94
N PRO A 302 9.95 -2.08 -7.60
CA PRO A 302 9.98 -1.40 -8.89
C PRO A 302 9.40 -2.24 -10.04
N LEU A 303 9.15 -3.53 -9.83
CA LEU A 303 8.63 -4.46 -10.86
C LEU A 303 7.11 -4.46 -10.97
N LEU A 304 6.38 -3.76 -10.08
CA LEU A 304 4.93 -3.64 -10.16
C LEU A 304 4.51 -3.01 -11.48
N GLY A 305 3.58 -3.65 -12.18
CA GLY A 305 2.84 -3.03 -13.26
C GLY A 305 1.72 -2.13 -12.73
N TYR A 306 1.21 -1.22 -13.55
CA TYR A 306 0.19 -0.25 -13.12
C TYR A 306 -1.10 -0.93 -12.60
N ARG A 307 -1.42 -2.14 -13.09
CA ARG A 307 -2.56 -2.93 -12.62
C ARG A 307 -2.30 -3.56 -11.26
N ASP A 308 -1.07 -3.99 -10.99
CA ASP A 308 -0.67 -4.48 -9.66
C ASP A 308 -0.82 -3.38 -8.60
N VAL A 309 -0.42 -2.14 -8.95
CA VAL A 309 -0.59 -0.99 -8.06
C VAL A 309 -2.07 -0.76 -7.72
N LYS A 310 -2.96 -0.80 -8.73
CA LYS A 310 -4.40 -0.68 -8.50
C LYS A 310 -4.94 -1.81 -7.61
N GLU A 311 -4.53 -3.06 -7.85
CA GLU A 311 -4.95 -4.22 -7.05
C GLU A 311 -4.49 -4.06 -5.59
N ILE A 312 -3.23 -3.71 -5.36
CA ILE A 312 -2.71 -3.51 -4.01
C ILE A 312 -3.46 -2.38 -3.29
N LEU A 313 -3.73 -1.24 -3.95
CA LEU A 313 -4.52 -0.15 -3.35
C LEU A 313 -5.91 -0.61 -2.95
N ALA A 314 -6.59 -1.39 -3.80
CA ALA A 314 -7.91 -1.94 -3.50
C ALA A 314 -7.89 -2.93 -2.31
N TYR A 315 -6.90 -3.83 -2.28
CA TYR A 315 -6.81 -4.88 -1.26
C TYR A 315 -6.27 -4.39 0.09
N SER A 316 -5.55 -3.26 0.11
CA SER A 316 -4.98 -2.65 1.31
C SER A 316 -5.83 -1.56 1.93
N ALA A 317 -6.87 -1.09 1.24
CA ALA A 317 -7.73 -0.01 1.71
C ALA A 317 -8.42 -0.37 3.04
N ARG A 318 -8.54 0.62 3.93
CA ARG A 318 -9.21 0.50 5.23
C ARG A 318 -10.70 0.77 5.11
N TRP A 319 -11.47 -0.01 5.86
CA TRP A 319 -12.89 0.21 6.05
C TRP A 319 -13.16 1.41 6.97
N ASN A 320 -13.07 2.61 6.39
CA ASN A 320 -13.47 3.87 7.01
C ASN A 320 -14.99 4.01 7.08
N ASP A 321 -15.50 4.87 7.96
CA ASP A 321 -16.93 5.22 8.07
C ASP A 321 -17.86 3.98 8.03
N GLN A 322 -17.66 3.08 8.99
CA GLN A 322 -18.26 1.73 8.98
C GLN A 322 -19.79 1.73 9.12
N ASP A 323 -20.37 2.85 9.56
CA ASP A 323 -21.82 3.01 9.70
C ASP A 323 -22.50 3.46 8.38
N GLU A 324 -21.74 3.79 7.33
CA GLU A 324 -22.29 4.18 6.03
C GLU A 324 -23.03 3.00 5.35
N PRO A 325 -24.34 3.11 5.08
CA PRO A 325 -25.15 1.98 4.63
C PRO A 325 -24.83 1.47 3.21
N ALA A 326 -24.09 2.23 2.39
CA ALA A 326 -23.77 1.86 1.01
C ALA A 326 -22.61 0.85 0.86
N TRP A 327 -21.96 0.44 1.95
CA TRP A 327 -20.93 -0.60 1.92
C TRP A 327 -21.52 -1.95 1.48
N SER A 328 -20.89 -2.59 0.48
CA SER A 328 -21.31 -3.90 -0.02
C SER A 328 -20.12 -4.79 -0.34
N PHE A 329 -20.25 -6.08 -0.02
CA PHE A 329 -19.30 -7.10 -0.41
C PHE A 329 -19.63 -7.64 -1.80
N ASN A 330 -18.60 -7.78 -2.63
CA ASN A 330 -18.73 -8.39 -3.95
C ASN A 330 -18.56 -9.92 -3.90
N GLY A 331 -18.55 -10.56 -5.08
CA GLY A 331 -18.43 -12.02 -5.23
C GLY A 331 -17.00 -12.59 -5.22
N ALA A 332 -15.96 -11.79 -4.94
CA ALA A 332 -14.60 -12.29 -4.84
C ALA A 332 -14.45 -13.27 -3.65
N ILE A 333 -13.34 -14.00 -3.60
CA ILE A 333 -13.12 -15.05 -2.58
C ILE A 333 -11.80 -14.91 -1.81
N ASN A 334 -11.00 -13.90 -2.14
CA ASN A 334 -9.59 -13.85 -1.77
C ASN A 334 -9.20 -12.66 -0.88
N HIS A 335 -10.16 -11.96 -0.27
CA HIS A 335 -9.90 -10.86 0.66
C HIS A 335 -10.57 -11.09 2.01
N ASN A 336 -9.78 -11.10 3.09
CA ASN A 336 -10.25 -11.31 4.46
C ASN A 336 -11.22 -12.51 4.56
N GLY A 337 -10.91 -13.63 3.89
CA GLY A 337 -11.73 -14.84 3.87
C GLY A 337 -12.99 -14.80 2.99
N GLY A 338 -13.19 -13.78 2.16
CA GLY A 338 -14.35 -13.66 1.26
C GLY A 338 -14.22 -12.56 0.20
N GLY A 339 -15.34 -11.90 -0.11
CA GLY A 339 -15.43 -10.84 -1.11
C GLY A 339 -14.86 -9.51 -0.62
N LEU A 340 -14.42 -8.68 -1.58
CA LEU A 340 -13.94 -7.33 -1.32
C LEU A 340 -15.11 -6.42 -0.95
N LEU A 341 -14.85 -5.51 -0.02
CA LEU A 341 -15.80 -4.49 0.40
C LEU A 341 -15.63 -3.23 -0.45
N SER A 342 -16.71 -2.66 -0.94
CA SER A 342 -16.69 -1.41 -1.72
C SER A 342 -17.88 -0.51 -1.40
N ASN A 343 -17.75 0.77 -1.73
CA ASN A 343 -18.76 1.80 -1.52
C ASN A 343 -18.67 2.86 -2.61
N TYR A 344 -19.83 3.32 -3.08
CA TYR A 344 -19.95 4.29 -4.16
C TYR A 344 -19.21 5.61 -3.95
N ASN A 345 -19.07 6.05 -2.69
CA ASN A 345 -18.42 7.29 -2.31
C ASN A 345 -16.93 7.10 -1.98
N TYR A 346 -16.55 5.92 -1.50
CA TYR A 346 -15.22 5.64 -0.96
C TYR A 346 -14.35 4.72 -1.84
N GLY A 347 -14.91 4.15 -2.90
CA GLY A 347 -14.28 3.04 -3.61
C GLY A 347 -14.11 1.84 -2.67
N PHE A 348 -12.92 1.25 -2.64
CA PHE A 348 -12.56 0.20 -1.68
C PHE A 348 -12.27 0.72 -0.27
N GLY A 349 -12.20 2.03 -0.07
CA GLY A 349 -12.00 2.66 1.23
C GLY A 349 -10.79 3.59 1.29
N MET A 350 -10.40 3.95 2.51
CA MET A 350 -9.30 4.87 2.75
C MET A 350 -7.95 4.20 2.51
N VAL A 351 -7.05 4.87 1.76
CA VAL A 351 -5.68 4.39 1.55
C VAL A 351 -4.93 4.21 2.87
N ASP A 352 -4.23 3.08 3.00
CA ASP A 352 -3.26 2.78 4.06
C ASP A 352 -1.90 2.50 3.43
N ALA A 353 -0.97 3.44 3.61
CA ALA A 353 0.36 3.39 3.03
C ALA A 353 1.18 2.22 3.56
N THR A 354 1.06 1.87 4.85
CA THR A 354 1.77 0.72 5.41
C THR A 354 1.25 -0.56 4.78
N ALA A 355 -0.07 -0.81 4.81
CA ALA A 355 -0.64 -2.02 4.23
C ALA A 355 -0.33 -2.16 2.73
N ALA A 356 -0.43 -1.06 1.97
CA ALA A 356 -0.11 -1.06 0.54
C ALA A 356 1.37 -1.39 0.27
N VAL A 357 2.30 -0.78 1.01
CA VAL A 357 3.73 -1.02 0.81
C VAL A 357 4.14 -2.42 1.27
N ARG A 358 3.61 -2.94 2.39
CA ARG A 358 3.88 -4.32 2.81
C ARG A 358 3.35 -5.36 1.82
N LEU A 359 2.20 -5.12 1.22
CA LEU A 359 1.72 -5.96 0.12
C LEU A 359 2.62 -5.85 -1.12
N ALA A 360 3.13 -4.66 -1.45
CA ALA A 360 4.07 -4.47 -2.56
C ALA A 360 5.37 -5.28 -2.38
N GLU A 361 5.93 -5.33 -1.16
CA GLU A 361 7.13 -6.11 -0.82
C GLU A 361 6.95 -7.62 -1.10
N THR A 362 5.73 -8.13 -0.89
CA THR A 362 5.39 -9.55 -1.05
C THR A 362 4.70 -9.85 -2.40
N TRP A 363 4.59 -8.86 -3.28
CA TRP A 363 3.90 -9.00 -4.56
C TRP A 363 4.79 -9.61 -5.62
N HIS A 364 4.30 -10.66 -6.26
CA HIS A 364 5.04 -11.38 -7.31
C HIS A 364 4.34 -11.42 -8.66
N LYS A 365 3.11 -10.89 -8.77
CA LYS A 365 2.48 -10.69 -10.07
C LYS A 365 3.16 -9.51 -10.78
N GLN A 366 3.04 -9.51 -12.10
CA GLN A 366 3.46 -8.41 -12.96
C GLN A 366 2.37 -8.15 -14.00
N SER A 367 1.30 -7.50 -13.55
CA SER A 367 0.09 -7.20 -14.32
C SER A 367 0.24 -5.86 -15.04
N THR A 368 0.30 -5.94 -16.37
CA THR A 368 0.61 -4.82 -17.27
C THR A 368 -0.43 -4.72 -18.38
N PHE A 369 -0.31 -3.75 -19.26
CA PHE A 369 -1.15 -3.65 -20.45
C PHE A 369 -1.01 -4.90 -21.35
N ALA A 370 0.20 -5.46 -21.44
CA ALA A 370 0.51 -6.54 -22.38
C ALA A 370 -0.14 -7.88 -22.02
N ASN A 371 -0.55 -8.08 -20.76
CA ASN A 371 -1.20 -9.29 -20.27
C ASN A 371 -2.57 -9.02 -19.64
N GLU A 372 -3.24 -7.94 -20.04
CA GLU A 372 -4.66 -7.70 -19.73
C GLU A 372 -5.52 -8.66 -20.56
N ALA A 373 -6.33 -9.47 -19.87
CA ALA A 373 -7.32 -10.35 -20.46
C ALA A 373 -8.67 -9.61 -20.55
N MET A 374 -9.48 -9.97 -21.55
CA MET A 374 -10.81 -9.39 -21.75
C MET A 374 -11.81 -10.40 -22.29
N VAL A 375 -13.01 -10.39 -21.73
CA VAL A 375 -14.20 -11.03 -22.29
C VAL A 375 -15.27 -10.00 -22.59
N LYS A 376 -16.10 -10.27 -23.60
CA LYS A 376 -17.17 -9.38 -24.03
C LYS A 376 -18.40 -10.16 -24.46
N ALA A 377 -19.55 -9.53 -24.30
CA ALA A 377 -20.82 -10.03 -24.83
C ALA A 377 -21.05 -9.49 -26.25
N GLU A 378 -21.99 -10.12 -26.97
CA GLU A 378 -22.49 -9.56 -28.22
C GLU A 378 -23.19 -8.22 -27.96
N PRO A 379 -22.80 -7.13 -28.66
CA PRO A 379 -23.43 -5.82 -28.48
C PRO A 379 -24.93 -5.83 -28.83
N MET A 380 -25.71 -5.07 -28.08
CA MET A 380 -27.10 -4.80 -28.38
C MET A 380 -27.22 -3.46 -29.09
N VAL A 381 -27.55 -3.50 -30.39
CA VAL A 381 -27.96 -2.32 -31.15
C VAL A 381 -29.46 -2.38 -31.31
N VAL A 382 -30.17 -1.63 -30.48
CA VAL A 382 -31.63 -1.63 -30.36
C VAL A 382 -32.11 -0.19 -30.37
N SER A 383 -33.37 0.07 -30.70
CA SER A 383 -34.01 1.37 -30.41
C SER A 383 -35.15 1.07 -29.47
N THR A 384 -34.78 0.68 -28.26
CA THR A 384 -35.72 0.19 -27.24
C THR A 384 -36.14 1.37 -26.40
N ALA A 385 -37.44 1.65 -26.37
CA ALA A 385 -38.00 2.71 -25.52
C ALA A 385 -37.71 2.39 -24.05
N ILE A 386 -37.26 3.41 -23.31
CA ILE A 386 -37.19 3.38 -21.86
C ILE A 386 -38.61 3.63 -21.34
N PRO A 387 -39.19 2.73 -20.54
CA PRO A 387 -40.50 2.96 -19.92
C PRO A 387 -40.49 4.19 -19.01
N ASP A 388 -41.46 5.09 -19.19
CA ASP A 388 -41.63 6.31 -18.38
C ASP A 388 -41.96 5.97 -16.91
N GLY A 389 -41.11 6.42 -15.97
CA GLY A 389 -41.27 6.16 -14.54
C GLY A 389 -41.21 4.67 -14.14
N ASP A 390 -40.50 3.84 -14.91
CA ASP A 390 -40.42 2.39 -14.72
C ASP A 390 -39.04 1.85 -15.18
N VAL A 391 -38.82 0.55 -15.01
CA VAL A 391 -37.52 -0.10 -15.19
C VAL A 391 -37.49 -0.96 -16.46
N ILE A 392 -36.33 -0.98 -17.12
CA ILE A 392 -36.02 -1.94 -18.18
C ILE A 392 -34.69 -2.66 -17.93
N GLU A 393 -34.65 -3.95 -18.22
CA GLU A 393 -33.49 -4.81 -18.02
C GLU A 393 -32.94 -5.37 -19.34
N PHE A 394 -31.61 -5.47 -19.41
CA PHE A 394 -30.88 -6.09 -20.52
C PHE A 394 -29.92 -7.15 -19.99
N GLN A 395 -30.04 -8.38 -20.48
CA GLN A 395 -29.20 -9.50 -20.04
C GLN A 395 -28.07 -9.78 -21.03
N PHE A 396 -26.85 -9.85 -20.52
CA PHE A 396 -25.65 -10.25 -21.24
C PHE A 396 -25.13 -11.56 -20.67
N THR A 397 -24.55 -12.41 -21.51
CA THR A 397 -23.80 -13.58 -21.05
C THR A 397 -22.34 -13.38 -21.40
N LEU A 398 -21.49 -13.34 -20.38
CA LEU A 398 -20.05 -13.33 -20.52
C LEU A 398 -19.51 -14.74 -20.30
N GLU A 399 -18.48 -15.10 -21.06
CA GLU A 399 -17.72 -16.33 -20.83
C GLU A 399 -16.87 -16.19 -19.56
N ALA A 400 -16.59 -17.32 -18.90
CA ALA A 400 -15.61 -17.38 -17.82
C ALA A 400 -14.18 -17.23 -18.37
N GLY A 401 -13.22 -16.90 -17.50
CA GLY A 401 -11.80 -16.85 -17.86
C GLY A 401 -11.09 -15.54 -17.55
N VAL A 402 -11.78 -14.56 -16.97
CA VAL A 402 -11.18 -13.32 -16.47
C VAL A 402 -11.50 -13.17 -14.98
N SER A 403 -10.47 -13.01 -14.16
CA SER A 403 -10.60 -12.46 -12.81
C SER A 403 -10.68 -10.95 -12.95
N ILE A 404 -11.85 -10.39 -12.65
CA ILE A 404 -12.22 -9.03 -13.02
C ILE A 404 -11.39 -8.01 -12.23
N GLU A 405 -10.97 -6.95 -12.91
CA GLU A 405 -10.43 -5.73 -12.32
C GLU A 405 -11.37 -4.55 -12.60
N THR A 406 -11.86 -4.44 -13.84
CA THR A 406 -12.82 -3.40 -14.24
C THR A 406 -13.84 -3.96 -15.23
N VAL A 407 -15.09 -3.57 -15.09
CA VAL A 407 -16.15 -3.84 -16.07
C VAL A 407 -16.53 -2.52 -16.76
N GLU A 408 -16.63 -2.53 -18.09
CA GLU A 408 -17.04 -1.39 -18.90
C GLU A 408 -18.38 -1.67 -19.60
N LEU A 409 -19.28 -0.69 -19.57
CA LEU A 409 -20.51 -0.64 -20.34
C LEU A 409 -20.45 0.52 -21.33
N ASP A 410 -20.27 0.21 -22.61
CA ASP A 410 -20.53 1.17 -23.67
C ASP A 410 -22.02 1.45 -23.73
N PHE A 411 -22.38 2.72 -23.60
CA PHE A 411 -23.76 3.16 -23.41
C PHE A 411 -24.09 4.28 -24.41
N GLY A 412 -25.08 4.03 -25.24
CA GLY A 412 -25.64 4.99 -26.19
C GLY A 412 -27.14 5.17 -25.95
N LEU A 413 -27.58 6.40 -25.68
CA LEU A 413 -28.99 6.71 -25.49
C LEU A 413 -29.42 8.02 -26.15
N ASN A 414 -30.73 8.16 -26.27
CA ASN A 414 -31.42 9.40 -26.54
C ASN A 414 -32.53 9.59 -25.49
N HIS A 415 -32.43 10.59 -24.62
CA HIS A 415 -33.41 10.85 -23.55
C HIS A 415 -33.67 12.35 -23.42
N GLU A 416 -34.93 12.74 -23.21
CA GLU A 416 -35.30 14.16 -23.04
C GLU A 416 -34.74 14.76 -21.74
N GLU A 417 -34.47 13.94 -20.72
CA GLU A 417 -33.82 14.34 -19.47
C GLU A 417 -32.94 13.22 -18.90
N VAL A 418 -31.63 13.23 -19.15
CA VAL A 418 -30.72 12.18 -18.63
C VAL A 418 -30.62 12.20 -17.10
N GLY A 419 -30.96 13.32 -16.44
CA GLY A 419 -31.01 13.42 -14.98
C GLY A 419 -32.10 12.55 -14.33
N ASP A 420 -33.02 12.01 -15.12
CA ASP A 420 -34.04 11.08 -14.63
C ASP A 420 -33.54 9.64 -14.53
N LEU A 421 -32.41 9.33 -15.16
CA LEU A 421 -31.95 7.95 -15.30
C LEU A 421 -31.05 7.50 -14.16
N ILE A 422 -31.25 6.24 -13.77
CA ILE A 422 -30.29 5.45 -12.99
C ILE A 422 -29.87 4.26 -13.85
N VAL A 423 -28.57 4.01 -13.96
CA VAL A 423 -28.04 2.84 -14.64
C VAL A 423 -27.29 1.99 -13.62
N SER A 424 -27.66 0.73 -13.49
CA SER A 424 -26.99 -0.24 -12.61
C SER A 424 -26.58 -1.49 -13.37
N LEU A 425 -25.55 -2.17 -12.87
CA LEU A 425 -25.08 -3.44 -13.38
C LEU A 425 -25.09 -4.48 -12.25
N ILE A 426 -25.70 -5.63 -12.52
CA ILE A 426 -25.76 -6.75 -11.59
C ILE A 426 -24.89 -7.89 -12.12
N SER A 427 -23.93 -8.35 -11.32
CA SER A 427 -23.05 -9.46 -11.67
C SER A 427 -23.68 -10.83 -11.41
N PRO A 428 -23.11 -11.93 -11.94
CA PRO A 428 -23.59 -13.29 -11.69
C PRO A 428 -23.60 -13.68 -10.20
N SER A 429 -22.77 -13.05 -9.37
CA SER A 429 -22.76 -13.28 -7.91
C SER A 429 -23.93 -12.60 -7.20
N GLY A 430 -24.62 -11.68 -7.88
CA GLY A 430 -25.72 -10.88 -7.36
C GLY A 430 -25.30 -9.51 -6.83
N MET A 431 -24.02 -9.15 -6.89
CA MET A 431 -23.54 -7.80 -6.57
C MET A 431 -24.14 -6.79 -7.55
N SER A 432 -24.64 -5.66 -7.04
CA SER A 432 -25.23 -4.58 -7.82
C SER A 432 -24.38 -3.32 -7.67
N SER A 433 -23.91 -2.78 -8.80
CA SER A 433 -23.14 -1.55 -8.88
C SER A 433 -23.93 -0.48 -9.63
N THR A 434 -24.04 0.73 -9.07
CA THR A 434 -24.63 1.87 -9.78
C THR A 434 -23.59 2.45 -10.72
N LEU A 435 -23.81 2.38 -12.04
CA LEU A 435 -22.88 2.93 -13.03
C LEU A 435 -23.14 4.42 -13.31
N LEU A 436 -24.38 4.88 -13.13
CA LEU A 436 -24.75 6.27 -13.27
C LEU A 436 -25.88 6.59 -12.30
N ALA A 437 -25.64 7.56 -11.41
CA ALA A 437 -26.66 8.13 -10.56
C ALA A 437 -27.41 9.28 -11.29
N ARG A 438 -28.57 9.66 -10.74
CA ARG A 438 -29.32 10.83 -11.21
C ARG A 438 -28.48 12.09 -11.05
N LEU A 439 -28.15 12.73 -12.17
CA LEU A 439 -27.28 13.91 -12.19
C LEU A 439 -28.04 15.20 -11.91
N PHE A 440 -27.29 16.21 -11.45
CA PHE A 440 -27.74 17.60 -11.33
C PHE A 440 -29.11 17.79 -10.69
N ASP A 441 -29.39 17.05 -9.60
CA ASP A 441 -30.66 17.21 -8.91
C ASP A 441 -31.87 16.92 -9.83
N GLY A 442 -31.69 15.98 -10.77
CA GLY A 442 -32.66 15.60 -11.80
C GLY A 442 -32.81 16.58 -12.96
N ARG A 443 -31.98 17.64 -13.05
CA ARG A 443 -32.09 18.72 -14.05
C ARG A 443 -30.92 18.77 -15.02
N ALA A 444 -30.41 17.60 -15.39
CA ALA A 444 -29.18 17.51 -16.17
C ALA A 444 -29.27 18.25 -17.51
N THR A 445 -30.42 18.19 -18.18
CA THR A 445 -30.60 18.83 -19.50
C THR A 445 -30.59 20.35 -19.41
N GLU A 446 -31.25 20.93 -18.41
CA GLU A 446 -31.24 22.38 -18.18
C GLU A 446 -29.81 22.89 -17.90
N VAL A 447 -29.08 22.17 -17.05
CA VAL A 447 -27.73 22.54 -16.63
C VAL A 447 -26.72 22.35 -17.76
N MET A 448 -26.80 21.23 -18.49
CA MET A 448 -25.96 21.00 -19.65
C MET A 448 -26.21 22.04 -20.74
N HIS A 449 -27.46 22.45 -21.00
CA HIS A 449 -27.73 23.53 -21.94
C HIS A 449 -27.06 24.85 -21.53
N ALA A 450 -27.16 25.23 -20.25
CA ALA A 450 -26.53 26.44 -19.73
C ALA A 450 -25.00 26.39 -19.86
N LEU A 451 -24.38 25.24 -19.58
CA LEU A 451 -22.95 24.99 -19.75
C LEU A 451 -22.52 25.05 -21.21
N ILE A 452 -23.25 24.38 -22.11
CA ILE A 452 -23.00 24.36 -23.55
C ILE A 452 -23.02 25.79 -24.11
N GLU A 453 -23.99 26.61 -23.70
CA GLU A 453 -24.07 28.02 -24.10
C GLU A 453 -22.91 28.84 -23.53
N ARG A 454 -22.55 28.64 -22.26
CA ARG A 454 -21.44 29.36 -21.60
C ARG A 454 -20.08 29.06 -22.25
N GLU A 455 -19.81 27.78 -22.50
CA GLU A 455 -18.51 27.30 -23.01
C GLU A 455 -18.44 27.33 -24.54
N GLY A 456 -19.56 27.52 -25.24
CA GLY A 456 -19.61 27.51 -26.71
C GLY A 456 -19.33 26.13 -27.32
N ILE A 457 -19.74 25.06 -26.63
CA ILE A 457 -19.52 23.66 -27.04
C ILE A 457 -20.61 23.24 -28.04
N GLU A 458 -20.29 22.38 -29.01
CA GLU A 458 -21.29 21.76 -29.89
C GLU A 458 -21.66 20.37 -29.37
N ALA A 459 -22.71 20.30 -28.55
CA ALA A 459 -23.22 19.05 -27.98
C ALA A 459 -24.76 19.02 -27.95
N ASP A 460 -25.33 17.82 -28.03
CA ASP A 460 -26.77 17.57 -27.91
C ASP A 460 -27.03 16.90 -26.54
N PRO A 461 -27.55 17.63 -25.53
CA PRO A 461 -27.68 17.10 -24.17
C PRO A 461 -28.66 15.91 -24.08
N ALA A 462 -29.50 15.72 -25.09
CA ALA A 462 -30.41 14.58 -25.15
C ALA A 462 -29.71 13.29 -25.64
N LYS A 463 -28.53 13.39 -26.27
CA LYS A 463 -27.84 12.24 -26.88
C LYS A 463 -26.51 11.99 -26.22
N ILE A 464 -26.45 10.87 -25.50
CA ILE A 464 -25.25 10.45 -24.78
C ILE A 464 -24.65 9.24 -25.49
N ALA A 465 -23.37 9.32 -25.80
CA ALA A 465 -22.56 8.19 -26.25
C ALA A 465 -21.29 8.16 -25.39
N HIS A 466 -21.28 7.27 -24.40
CA HIS A 466 -20.24 7.22 -23.38
C HIS A 466 -19.89 5.78 -23.02
N THR A 467 -18.85 5.60 -22.23
CA THR A 467 -18.50 4.31 -21.64
C THR A 467 -18.55 4.52 -20.14
N LEU A 468 -19.40 3.77 -19.44
CA LEU A 468 -19.44 3.72 -17.98
C LEU A 468 -18.55 2.57 -17.50
N SER A 469 -18.00 2.65 -16.30
CA SER A 469 -17.19 1.59 -15.71
C SER A 469 -17.49 1.37 -14.23
N SER A 470 -17.08 0.20 -13.73
CA SER A 470 -17.12 -0.13 -12.31
C SER A 470 -15.91 -0.96 -11.92
N ASN A 471 -15.28 -0.58 -10.81
CA ASN A 471 -14.25 -1.36 -10.13
C ASN A 471 -14.86 -2.28 -9.07
N GLU A 472 -16.12 -2.14 -8.69
CA GLU A 472 -16.72 -2.83 -7.52
C GLU A 472 -16.79 -4.37 -7.69
N PHE A 473 -16.64 -4.88 -8.92
CA PHE A 473 -16.61 -6.31 -9.23
C PHE A 473 -15.20 -6.93 -9.14
N TRP A 474 -14.21 -6.20 -8.63
CA TRP A 474 -12.82 -6.65 -8.58
C TRP A 474 -12.66 -8.01 -7.88
N GLY A 475 -11.98 -8.95 -8.54
CA GLY A 475 -11.74 -10.31 -8.05
C GLY A 475 -12.85 -11.31 -8.36
N GLU A 476 -14.02 -10.89 -8.87
CA GLU A 476 -15.06 -11.82 -9.34
C GLU A 476 -14.62 -12.56 -10.62
N ASP A 477 -15.19 -13.75 -10.87
CA ASP A 477 -15.07 -14.42 -12.17
C ASP A 477 -16.05 -13.79 -13.17
N SER A 478 -15.61 -13.60 -14.42
CA SER A 478 -16.41 -12.98 -15.47
C SER A 478 -17.63 -13.78 -15.92
N GLY A 479 -17.64 -15.10 -15.72
CA GLY A 479 -18.58 -16.02 -16.33
C GLY A 479 -20.00 -15.94 -15.76
N GLY A 480 -20.98 -15.82 -16.66
CA GLY A 480 -22.39 -15.93 -16.28
C GLY A 480 -23.28 -14.83 -16.87
N VAL A 481 -24.46 -14.68 -16.27
CA VAL A 481 -25.46 -13.70 -16.69
C VAL A 481 -25.26 -12.40 -15.94
N TRP A 482 -25.02 -11.33 -16.69
CA TRP A 482 -24.93 -9.96 -16.22
C TRP A 482 -26.22 -9.21 -16.61
N THR A 483 -26.75 -8.40 -15.71
CA THR A 483 -27.99 -7.63 -15.96
C THR A 483 -27.72 -6.15 -15.87
N VAL A 484 -27.87 -5.43 -16.99
CA VAL A 484 -27.93 -3.97 -17.00
C VAL A 484 -29.36 -3.55 -16.70
N VAL A 485 -29.54 -2.73 -15.69
CA VAL A 485 -30.83 -2.17 -15.28
C VAL A 485 -30.81 -0.67 -15.61
N VAL A 486 -31.79 -0.21 -16.38
CA VAL A 486 -32.01 1.21 -16.66
C VAL A 486 -33.36 1.57 -16.07
N GLU A 487 -33.35 2.45 -15.08
CA GLU A 487 -34.54 3.00 -14.44
C GLU A 487 -34.74 4.44 -14.91
N ASP A 488 -35.94 4.75 -15.37
CA ASP A 488 -36.42 6.13 -15.42
C ASP A 488 -37.12 6.45 -14.09
N ALA A 489 -36.44 7.22 -13.24
CA ALA A 489 -36.87 7.49 -11.89
C ALA A 489 -37.84 8.70 -11.79
N HIS A 490 -38.22 9.30 -12.92
CA HIS A 490 -39.15 10.44 -12.91
C HIS A 490 -40.15 10.41 -14.08
N ILE A 491 -41.43 10.63 -13.74
CA ILE A 491 -42.49 10.55 -14.75
C ILE A 491 -42.49 11.80 -15.65
N GLY A 492 -42.41 11.61 -16.97
CA GLY A 492 -42.85 12.57 -17.98
C GLY A 492 -41.93 12.69 -19.19
N ASN A 493 -40.62 12.72 -18.95
CA ASN A 493 -39.60 12.73 -20.02
C ASN A 493 -39.40 11.29 -20.50
N VAL A 494 -39.14 11.11 -21.79
CA VAL A 494 -38.96 9.76 -22.33
C VAL A 494 -37.72 9.65 -23.20
N GLY A 495 -37.29 8.42 -23.46
CA GLY A 495 -36.19 8.17 -24.37
C GLY A 495 -36.06 6.72 -24.82
N SER A 496 -34.89 6.42 -25.38
CA SER A 496 -34.53 5.09 -25.86
C SER A 496 -33.06 4.77 -25.65
N ILE A 497 -32.78 3.49 -25.43
CA ILE A 497 -31.45 2.92 -25.54
C ILE A 497 -31.19 2.58 -27.01
N ASP A 498 -30.07 3.09 -27.52
CA ASP A 498 -29.63 2.92 -28.91
C ASP A 498 -28.51 1.87 -29.04
N HIS A 499 -27.65 1.77 -28.02
CA HIS A 499 -26.50 0.87 -28.03
C HIS A 499 -26.07 0.47 -26.61
N LEU A 500 -25.82 -0.83 -26.40
CA LEU A 500 -25.16 -1.36 -25.21
C LEU A 500 -24.07 -2.36 -25.61
N ALA A 501 -22.87 -2.27 -25.03
CA ALA A 501 -21.87 -3.34 -25.12
C ALA A 501 -21.12 -3.51 -23.78
N LEU A 502 -21.11 -4.73 -23.26
CA LEU A 502 -20.51 -5.07 -21.98
C LEU A 502 -19.18 -5.80 -22.17
N ARG A 503 -18.15 -5.37 -21.43
CA ARG A 503 -16.80 -5.95 -21.43
C ARG A 503 -16.28 -6.04 -20.01
N ALA A 504 -15.62 -7.14 -19.67
CA ALA A 504 -14.89 -7.29 -18.41
C ALA A 504 -13.40 -7.48 -18.70
N TYR A 505 -12.56 -6.75 -17.97
CA TYR A 505 -11.11 -6.74 -18.09
C TYR A 505 -10.48 -7.18 -16.79
N GLY A 506 -9.31 -7.81 -16.86
CA GLY A 506 -8.50 -8.14 -15.69
C GLY A 506 -7.43 -9.16 -16.01
N ALA A 507 -7.09 -10.00 -15.03
CA ALA A 507 -6.14 -11.09 -15.22
C ALA A 507 -6.82 -12.33 -15.83
N GLU A 508 -6.06 -13.16 -16.54
CA GLU A 508 -6.55 -14.51 -16.88
C GLU A 508 -6.89 -15.25 -15.59
N ALA A 509 -8.10 -15.83 -15.53
CA ALA A 509 -8.52 -16.58 -14.35
C ALA A 509 -7.64 -17.82 -14.17
N GLY A 510 -7.08 -17.98 -12.97
CA GLY A 510 -6.25 -19.10 -12.57
C GLY A 510 -6.90 -19.96 -11.49
N GLU A 511 -6.37 -21.18 -11.30
CA GLU A 511 -6.79 -22.04 -10.19
C GLU A 511 -6.12 -21.60 -8.87
N ASP A 512 -4.87 -21.13 -8.94
CA ASP A 512 -4.13 -20.63 -7.78
C ASP A 512 -4.75 -19.34 -7.24
N THR A 513 -4.78 -19.20 -5.91
CA THR A 513 -5.36 -18.04 -5.23
C THR A 513 -4.40 -17.55 -4.17
N THR A 514 -4.15 -16.23 -4.14
CA THR A 514 -3.52 -15.57 -3.01
C THR A 514 -4.63 -14.96 -2.15
N TYR A 515 -4.84 -15.51 -0.96
CA TYR A 515 -5.74 -14.96 0.04
C TYR A 515 -5.02 -13.85 0.78
N ILE A 516 -5.54 -12.63 0.70
CA ILE A 516 -4.96 -11.45 1.34
C ILE A 516 -5.77 -11.12 2.58
N PHE A 517 -5.08 -10.95 3.70
CA PHE A 517 -5.64 -10.57 4.98
C PHE A 517 -5.07 -9.22 5.42
N THR A 518 -5.91 -8.44 6.08
CA THR A 518 -5.62 -7.07 6.54
C THR A 518 -6.01 -6.92 8.01
N ASN A 519 -5.68 -5.78 8.61
CA ASN A 519 -6.09 -5.45 9.97
C ASN A 519 -7.63 -5.40 10.16
N ASP A 520 -8.42 -5.27 9.08
CA ASP A 520 -9.89 -5.28 9.15
C ASP A 520 -10.49 -6.69 9.30
N TYR A 521 -9.69 -7.74 9.17
CA TYR A 521 -10.17 -9.13 9.23
C TYR A 521 -11.02 -9.43 10.46
N ALA A 522 -10.57 -9.00 11.65
CA ALA A 522 -11.27 -9.30 12.89
C ALA A 522 -12.69 -8.72 12.91
N THR A 523 -12.83 -7.45 12.51
CA THR A 523 -14.13 -6.75 12.41
C THR A 523 -15.03 -7.39 11.37
N ILE A 524 -14.47 -7.70 10.18
CA ILE A 524 -15.21 -8.32 9.08
C ILE A 524 -15.68 -9.74 9.45
N ALA A 525 -14.85 -10.53 10.09
CA ALA A 525 -15.17 -11.90 10.52
C ALA A 525 -16.13 -11.96 11.71
N GLU A 526 -16.26 -10.88 12.50
CA GLU A 526 -17.31 -10.73 13.51
C GLU A 526 -18.69 -10.58 12.84
N LEU A 527 -18.76 -9.83 11.74
CA LEU A 527 -20.00 -9.58 10.99
C LEU A 527 -20.41 -10.79 10.14
N ASP A 528 -19.45 -11.46 9.51
CA ASP A 528 -19.66 -12.68 8.76
C ASP A 528 -18.70 -13.79 9.20
N PRO A 529 -19.11 -14.62 10.18
CA PRO A 529 -18.30 -15.74 10.66
C PRO A 529 -17.93 -16.76 9.58
N ALA A 530 -18.60 -16.78 8.41
CA ALA A 530 -18.21 -17.67 7.32
C ALA A 530 -16.80 -17.36 6.79
N ARG A 531 -16.33 -16.11 6.95
CA ARG A 531 -14.99 -15.66 6.55
C ARG A 531 -13.85 -16.27 7.35
N GLN A 532 -14.17 -16.91 8.49
CA GLN A 532 -13.20 -17.67 9.28
C GLN A 532 -12.88 -19.04 8.68
N HIS A 533 -13.46 -19.37 7.52
CA HIS A 533 -13.22 -20.63 6.82
C HIS A 533 -12.95 -20.41 5.34
N ILE A 534 -11.75 -20.79 4.89
CA ILE A 534 -11.42 -20.82 3.46
C ILE A 534 -11.48 -22.24 2.93
N SER A 535 -12.05 -22.42 1.73
CA SER A 535 -12.11 -23.71 1.05
C SER A 535 -12.01 -23.51 -0.46
N ASN A 536 -10.96 -24.07 -1.08
CA ASN A 536 -10.78 -24.12 -2.52
C ASN A 536 -10.01 -25.40 -2.90
N ALA A 537 -10.60 -26.24 -3.76
CA ALA A 537 -10.06 -27.56 -4.09
C ALA A 537 -9.13 -27.57 -5.31
N ASN A 538 -9.01 -26.46 -6.03
CA ASN A 538 -8.29 -26.39 -7.30
C ASN A 538 -7.06 -25.50 -7.17
N GLY A 539 -5.93 -25.93 -7.73
CA GLY A 539 -4.68 -25.17 -7.67
C GLY A 539 -3.95 -25.30 -6.33
N THR A 540 -2.94 -24.45 -6.16
CA THR A 540 -2.16 -24.33 -4.94
C THR A 540 -2.13 -22.87 -4.49
N HIS A 541 -2.48 -22.64 -3.24
CA HIS A 541 -2.79 -21.31 -2.73
C HIS A 541 -1.67 -20.72 -1.87
N SER A 542 -1.67 -19.40 -1.79
CA SER A 542 -0.84 -18.61 -0.88
C SER A 542 -1.71 -17.90 0.14
N LEU A 543 -1.23 -17.78 1.37
CA LEU A 543 -1.79 -16.87 2.38
C LEU A 543 -0.87 -15.68 2.52
N ASN A 544 -1.39 -14.47 2.38
CA ASN A 544 -0.63 -13.24 2.51
C ASN A 544 -1.23 -12.38 3.64
N PHE A 545 -0.47 -12.28 4.73
CA PHE A 545 -0.78 -11.47 5.91
C PHE A 545 0.10 -10.21 5.99
N ALA A 546 0.78 -9.81 4.91
CA ALA A 546 1.71 -8.67 4.95
C ALA A 546 1.02 -7.35 5.35
N ALA A 547 -0.28 -7.21 5.09
CA ALA A 547 -1.09 -6.07 5.54
C ALA A 547 -1.61 -6.20 7.00
N VAL A 548 -1.17 -7.19 7.76
CA VAL A 548 -1.48 -7.37 9.18
C VAL A 548 -0.30 -6.85 10.01
N SER A 549 -0.58 -5.92 10.92
CA SER A 549 0.46 -5.28 11.75
C SER A 549 0.75 -6.02 13.06
N THR A 550 -0.12 -6.96 13.44
CA THR A 550 0.03 -7.75 14.67
C THR A 550 0.47 -9.17 14.36
N GLY A 551 1.19 -9.79 15.30
CA GLY A 551 1.61 -11.18 15.16
C GLY A 551 0.44 -12.15 14.95
N ILE A 552 0.58 -13.05 13.99
CA ILE A 552 -0.34 -14.13 13.68
C ILE A 552 0.13 -15.46 14.26
N VAL A 553 -0.80 -16.39 14.45
CA VAL A 553 -0.48 -17.79 14.73
C VAL A 553 -1.09 -18.63 13.62
N LEU A 554 -0.29 -19.44 12.93
CA LEU A 554 -0.76 -20.30 11.85
C LEU A 554 -0.14 -21.69 11.98
N ASP A 555 -0.98 -22.72 12.05
CA ASP A 555 -0.56 -24.11 12.00
C ASP A 555 -1.16 -24.78 10.77
N LEU A 556 -0.36 -24.90 9.70
CA LEU A 556 -0.77 -25.57 8.46
C LEU A 556 -0.89 -27.08 8.62
N ALA A 557 -0.25 -27.69 9.62
CA ALA A 557 -0.41 -29.11 9.92
C ALA A 557 -1.78 -29.40 10.55
N GLN A 558 -2.28 -28.47 11.37
CA GLN A 558 -3.62 -28.52 11.97
C GLN A 558 -4.69 -27.81 11.14
N ARG A 559 -4.29 -27.06 10.10
CA ARG A 559 -5.18 -26.31 9.19
C ARG A 559 -6.00 -25.25 9.93
N GLN A 560 -5.37 -24.57 10.87
CA GLN A 560 -6.00 -23.54 11.70
C GLN A 560 -5.00 -22.44 12.05
N GLY A 561 -5.50 -21.26 12.39
CA GLY A 561 -4.70 -20.14 12.85
C GLY A 561 -5.54 -19.06 13.51
N THR A 562 -4.88 -18.00 13.96
CA THR A 562 -5.51 -16.79 14.47
C THR A 562 -4.82 -15.55 13.89
N ILE A 563 -5.62 -14.55 13.53
CA ILE A 563 -5.20 -13.24 13.06
C ILE A 563 -5.77 -12.22 14.02
N ALA A 564 -4.92 -11.49 14.75
CA ALA A 564 -5.34 -10.58 15.82
C ALA A 564 -6.30 -11.23 16.86
N GLY A 565 -6.15 -12.54 17.11
CA GLY A 565 -7.00 -13.31 18.01
C GLY A 565 -8.30 -13.86 17.41
N THR A 566 -8.60 -13.56 16.15
CA THR A 566 -9.75 -14.10 15.41
C THR A 566 -9.36 -15.35 14.64
N ASP A 567 -10.16 -16.41 14.76
CA ASP A 567 -9.87 -17.73 14.16
C ASP A 567 -9.85 -17.67 12.62
N LEU A 568 -8.99 -18.51 12.02
CA LEU A 568 -8.99 -18.87 10.60
C LEU A 568 -8.85 -20.39 10.49
N THR A 569 -9.68 -21.02 9.67
CA THR A 569 -9.63 -22.46 9.39
C THR A 569 -9.47 -22.72 7.90
N ILE A 570 -8.69 -23.73 7.56
CA ILE A 570 -8.36 -24.09 6.18
C ILE A 570 -9.06 -25.41 5.82
N GLY A 571 -9.85 -25.37 4.75
CA GLY A 571 -10.59 -26.51 4.21
C GLY A 571 -9.70 -27.70 3.93
N ALA A 572 -10.25 -28.91 4.09
CA ALA A 572 -9.45 -30.12 3.96
C ALA A 572 -8.97 -30.38 2.51
N ASP A 573 -9.68 -29.78 1.57
CA ASP A 573 -9.45 -29.74 0.13
C ASP A 573 -8.51 -28.61 -0.30
N THR A 574 -8.17 -27.68 0.60
CA THR A 574 -7.35 -26.51 0.28
C THR A 574 -5.88 -26.81 0.48
N ASP A 575 -5.11 -26.66 -0.60
CA ASP A 575 -3.67 -26.83 -0.61
C ASP A 575 -2.99 -25.46 -0.48
N VAL A 576 -2.29 -25.25 0.65
CA VAL A 576 -1.52 -24.02 0.91
C VAL A 576 -0.05 -24.38 0.95
N ASN A 577 0.74 -23.79 0.05
CA ASN A 577 2.18 -24.04 -0.02
C ASN A 577 3.05 -22.82 0.29
N ARG A 578 2.46 -21.63 0.39
CA ARG A 578 3.18 -20.38 0.60
C ARG A 578 2.48 -19.48 1.61
N VAL A 579 3.26 -18.92 2.52
CA VAL A 579 2.80 -17.96 3.52
C VAL A 579 3.69 -16.73 3.48
N PHE A 580 3.08 -15.57 3.42
CA PHE A 580 3.72 -14.28 3.70
C PHE A 580 3.13 -13.73 4.97
N SER A 581 3.96 -13.30 5.93
CA SER A 581 3.49 -12.61 7.12
C SER A 581 4.00 -11.17 7.19
N GLY A 582 3.71 -10.48 8.29
CA GLY A 582 3.61 -9.02 8.33
C GLY A 582 4.71 -8.36 9.13
N ASP A 583 4.34 -7.32 9.89
CA ASP A 583 5.26 -6.59 10.76
C ASP A 583 5.25 -7.10 12.22
N GLY A 584 4.44 -8.13 12.50
CA GLY A 584 4.24 -8.68 13.83
C GLY A 584 5.16 -9.87 14.11
N ASN A 585 5.36 -10.19 15.40
CA ASN A 585 6.08 -11.41 15.77
C ASN A 585 5.19 -12.64 15.52
N ASP A 586 5.43 -13.33 14.42
CA ASP A 586 4.58 -14.39 13.90
C ASP A 586 5.00 -15.78 14.39
N LEU A 587 4.02 -16.67 14.54
CA LEU A 587 4.25 -18.09 14.84
C LEU A 587 3.63 -18.96 13.76
N ILE A 588 4.47 -19.58 12.92
CA ILE A 588 4.02 -20.34 11.75
C ILE A 588 4.56 -21.77 11.82
N THR A 589 3.68 -22.76 11.80
CA THR A 589 4.03 -24.17 11.69
C THR A 589 3.73 -24.69 10.28
N LEU A 590 4.76 -25.12 9.55
CA LEU A 590 4.62 -25.80 8.26
C LEU A 590 4.36 -27.30 8.44
N SER A 591 3.52 -27.85 7.55
CA SER A 591 3.28 -29.29 7.49
C SER A 591 4.52 -30.07 7.02
N ALA A 592 4.54 -31.38 7.24
CA ALA A 592 5.63 -32.24 6.76
C ALA A 592 5.78 -32.27 5.23
N ALA A 593 4.75 -31.87 4.47
CA ALA A 593 4.84 -31.73 3.01
C ALA A 593 5.81 -30.59 2.60
N GLY A 594 6.05 -29.64 3.51
CA GLY A 594 6.85 -28.45 3.31
C GLY A 594 6.07 -27.27 2.76
N GLY A 595 6.78 -26.31 2.18
CA GLY A 595 6.25 -25.04 1.71
C GLY A 595 7.29 -23.93 1.83
N SER A 596 6.86 -22.70 1.59
CA SER A 596 7.68 -21.50 1.74
C SER A 596 7.03 -20.51 2.70
N VAL A 597 7.82 -19.95 3.60
CA VAL A 597 7.39 -18.89 4.54
C VAL A 597 8.32 -17.70 4.38
N PHE A 598 7.72 -16.51 4.29
CA PHE A 598 8.42 -15.22 4.24
C PHE A 598 7.82 -14.34 5.31
N THR A 599 8.55 -14.02 6.38
CA THR A 599 7.91 -13.46 7.58
C THR A 599 7.89 -11.94 7.68
N GLY A 600 8.68 -11.22 6.88
CA GLY A 600 8.60 -9.77 6.82
C GLY A 600 9.41 -9.10 7.92
N ARG A 601 8.78 -8.36 8.83
CA ARG A 601 9.45 -7.74 9.98
C ARG A 601 8.94 -8.40 11.27
N GLY A 602 9.80 -8.48 12.27
CA GLY A 602 9.43 -9.03 13.56
C GLY A 602 10.48 -10.00 14.06
N ASN A 603 10.26 -10.57 15.23
CA ASN A 603 11.04 -11.70 15.71
C ASN A 603 10.21 -12.96 15.57
N ASP A 604 10.34 -13.62 14.43
CA ASP A 604 9.40 -14.65 14.01
C ASP A 604 9.82 -16.06 14.45
N THR A 605 8.83 -16.92 14.64
CA THR A 605 9.02 -18.33 14.99
C THR A 605 8.41 -19.23 13.94
N ILE A 606 9.27 -19.98 13.24
CA ILE A 606 8.85 -20.93 12.21
C ILE A 606 9.13 -22.35 12.68
N GLU A 607 8.09 -23.17 12.84
CA GLU A 607 8.23 -24.59 13.13
C GLU A 607 8.14 -25.42 11.85
N LEU A 608 9.16 -26.24 11.61
CA LEU A 608 9.24 -27.12 10.44
C LEU A 608 9.13 -28.59 10.86
N LEU A 609 8.02 -29.22 10.47
CA LEU A 609 7.79 -30.65 10.70
C LEU A 609 8.50 -31.56 9.67
N GLY A 610 9.11 -30.98 8.63
CA GLY A 610 9.78 -31.67 7.54
C GLY A 610 10.73 -30.76 6.77
N GLN A 611 10.62 -30.75 5.44
CA GLN A 611 11.36 -29.85 4.55
C GLN A 611 10.68 -28.46 4.46
N GLY A 612 11.38 -27.45 3.97
CA GLY A 612 10.78 -26.13 3.76
C GLY A 612 11.78 -25.05 3.35
N THR A 613 11.26 -23.93 2.86
CA THR A 613 12.03 -22.70 2.63
C THR A 613 11.54 -21.62 3.56
N VAL A 614 12.45 -20.93 4.24
CA VAL A 614 12.15 -19.85 5.17
C VAL A 614 13.00 -18.65 4.81
N ASP A 615 12.36 -17.50 4.70
CA ASP A 615 12.99 -16.20 4.75
C ASP A 615 12.46 -15.48 5.99
N GLY A 616 13.32 -15.28 6.99
CA GLY A 616 12.95 -14.59 8.24
C GLY A 616 12.78 -13.07 8.07
N GLY A 617 13.28 -12.51 6.97
CA GLY A 617 13.20 -11.06 6.75
C GLY A 617 14.00 -10.26 7.78
N ALA A 618 13.39 -9.20 8.33
CA ALA A 618 14.03 -8.25 9.22
C ALA A 618 13.65 -8.50 10.69
N GLY A 619 14.66 -8.50 11.55
CA GLY A 619 14.53 -8.81 12.97
C GLY A 619 15.34 -10.05 13.31
N VAL A 620 14.97 -10.72 14.41
CA VAL A 620 15.70 -11.89 14.90
C VAL A 620 14.77 -13.09 14.89
N ASP A 621 15.00 -13.97 13.92
CA ASP A 621 14.08 -15.04 13.59
C ASP A 621 14.60 -16.39 14.06
N ARG A 622 13.66 -17.29 14.36
CA ARG A 622 13.99 -18.66 14.73
C ARG A 622 13.25 -19.71 13.94
N VAL A 623 13.99 -20.78 13.65
CA VAL A 623 13.46 -22.02 13.09
C VAL A 623 13.53 -23.14 14.13
N LEU A 624 12.40 -23.79 14.36
CA LEU A 624 12.26 -24.95 15.26
C LEU A 624 12.19 -26.24 14.43
N LEU A 625 13.10 -27.18 14.71
CA LEU A 625 13.25 -28.43 13.97
C LEU A 625 12.92 -29.62 14.86
N SER A 626 12.22 -30.61 14.29
CA SER A 626 11.76 -31.79 15.02
C SER A 626 12.85 -32.87 15.25
N GLN A 627 13.96 -32.82 14.51
CA GLN A 627 15.08 -33.79 14.58
C GLN A 627 16.28 -33.23 15.35
N ASN A 628 17.24 -34.09 15.74
CA ASN A 628 18.43 -33.64 16.47
C ASN A 628 19.40 -32.96 15.51
N ARG A 629 20.28 -32.08 16.03
CA ARG A 629 21.32 -31.42 15.23
C ARG A 629 22.22 -32.41 14.49
N ALA A 630 22.55 -33.53 15.14
CA ALA A 630 23.41 -34.57 14.56
C ALA A 630 22.78 -35.30 13.34
N ASP A 631 21.47 -35.15 13.14
CA ASP A 631 20.74 -35.77 12.03
C ASP A 631 20.84 -34.93 10.74
N TYR A 632 21.43 -33.73 10.79
CA TYR A 632 21.58 -32.81 9.66
C TYR A 632 23.03 -32.63 9.22
N GLU A 633 23.25 -32.62 7.90
CA GLU A 633 24.39 -31.98 7.26
C GLU A 633 24.05 -30.49 7.05
N ILE A 634 24.91 -29.62 7.56
CA ILE A 634 24.71 -28.16 7.55
C ILE A 634 25.67 -27.54 6.54
N ALA A 635 25.13 -26.79 5.58
CA ALA A 635 25.89 -26.04 4.59
C ALA A 635 25.48 -24.57 4.61
N VAL A 636 26.43 -23.69 4.29
CA VAL A 636 26.22 -22.25 4.14
C VAL A 636 26.66 -21.85 2.74
N SER A 637 25.80 -21.13 2.04
CA SER A 637 26.12 -20.48 0.77
C SER A 637 25.33 -19.19 0.67
N ASP A 638 26.00 -18.09 0.33
CA ASP A 638 25.37 -16.82 -0.04
C ASP A 638 24.31 -16.34 0.99
N GLY A 639 24.66 -16.32 2.28
CA GLY A 639 23.74 -15.87 3.34
C GLY A 639 22.64 -16.87 3.71
N THR A 640 22.65 -18.07 3.13
CA THR A 640 21.62 -19.10 3.33
C THR A 640 22.19 -20.31 4.07
N VAL A 641 21.47 -20.75 5.10
CA VAL A 641 21.72 -22.00 5.82
C VAL A 641 20.88 -23.11 5.20
N THR A 642 21.54 -24.18 4.74
CA THR A 642 20.89 -25.40 4.25
C THR A 642 21.12 -26.55 5.23
N LEU A 643 20.03 -27.13 5.73
CA LEU A 643 20.04 -28.30 6.61
C LEU A 643 19.49 -29.50 5.85
N SER A 644 20.36 -30.46 5.53
CA SER A 644 20.01 -31.68 4.79
C SER A 644 19.98 -32.88 5.74
N PRO A 645 18.83 -33.55 5.95
CA PRO A 645 18.75 -34.75 6.77
C PRO A 645 19.61 -35.87 6.19
N ALA A 646 20.32 -36.61 7.04
CA ALA A 646 21.20 -37.71 6.60
C ALA A 646 20.43 -38.89 5.96
N ASP A 647 19.18 -39.10 6.37
CA ASP A 647 18.38 -40.30 6.05
C ASP A 647 17.06 -40.02 5.28
N GLN A 648 16.74 -38.74 4.97
CA GLN A 648 15.49 -38.35 4.28
C GLN A 648 15.76 -37.45 3.07
N GLY A 649 14.92 -37.55 2.04
CA GLY A 649 14.90 -36.58 0.95
C GLY A 649 14.14 -35.32 1.36
N GLY A 650 14.69 -34.15 1.03
CA GLY A 650 14.13 -32.83 1.38
C GLY A 650 15.04 -32.07 2.34
N ALA A 651 15.22 -30.77 2.14
CA ALA A 651 16.09 -29.92 2.95
C ALA A 651 15.31 -28.76 3.57
N VAL A 652 15.83 -28.21 4.67
CA VAL A 652 15.43 -26.88 5.16
C VAL A 652 16.41 -25.87 4.58
N ILE A 653 15.87 -24.87 3.89
CA ILE A 653 16.62 -23.77 3.30
C ILE A 653 16.16 -22.50 4.02
N ALA A 654 17.05 -21.86 4.77
CA ALA A 654 16.73 -20.71 5.59
C ALA A 654 17.67 -19.54 5.28
N SER A 655 17.10 -18.40 4.90
CA SER A 655 17.78 -17.11 4.78
C SER A 655 17.23 -16.16 5.84
N ASN A 656 18.06 -15.20 6.28
CA ASN A 656 17.67 -14.21 7.29
C ASN A 656 17.10 -14.84 8.57
N VAL A 657 17.67 -15.97 9.01
CA VAL A 657 17.29 -16.65 10.27
C VAL A 657 18.53 -16.75 11.14
N GLN A 658 18.46 -16.23 12.36
CA GLN A 658 19.60 -16.16 13.26
C GLN A 658 19.64 -17.32 14.25
N TYR A 659 18.51 -17.97 14.54
CA TYR A 659 18.44 -18.98 15.58
C TYR A 659 17.76 -20.28 15.13
N PHE A 660 18.44 -21.41 15.26
CA PHE A 660 17.86 -22.73 15.03
C PHE A 660 17.82 -23.52 16.33
N SER A 661 16.66 -24.08 16.62
CA SER A 661 16.45 -25.01 17.74
C SER A 661 16.16 -26.41 17.20
N PHE A 662 16.81 -27.42 17.77
CA PHE A 662 16.62 -28.82 17.39
C PHE A 662 15.79 -29.57 18.45
N ALA A 663 15.53 -30.86 18.22
CA ALA A 663 14.64 -31.69 19.05
C ALA A 663 14.78 -31.43 20.58
N GLN A 664 13.66 -31.09 21.22
CA GLN A 664 13.53 -30.78 22.66
C GLN A 664 14.29 -29.53 23.15
N GLY A 665 14.78 -28.67 22.25
CA GLY A 665 15.47 -27.42 22.58
C GLY A 665 16.83 -27.61 23.28
N ALA A 666 17.40 -28.82 23.19
CA ALA A 666 18.64 -29.18 23.87
C ALA A 666 19.89 -28.72 23.11
N ASP A 667 19.82 -28.67 21.78
CA ASP A 667 20.89 -28.21 20.89
C ASP A 667 20.39 -27.02 20.07
N ILE A 668 21.29 -26.07 19.83
CA ILE A 668 21.02 -24.86 19.06
C ILE A 668 22.09 -24.64 17.98
N LEU A 669 21.76 -23.79 17.01
CA LEU A 669 22.70 -23.18 16.10
C LEU A 669 22.34 -21.70 15.94
N VAL A 670 23.31 -20.82 16.18
CA VAL A 670 23.20 -19.39 15.91
C VAL A 670 23.87 -19.12 14.56
N ALA A 671 23.11 -18.58 13.62
CA ALA A 671 23.54 -18.14 12.31
C ALA A 671 23.77 -16.63 12.34
N ALA A 672 24.99 -16.21 12.68
CA ALA A 672 25.37 -14.81 12.75
C ALA A 672 25.66 -14.26 11.35
N ALA A 673 25.04 -13.14 10.98
CA ALA A 673 25.22 -12.48 9.69
C ALA A 673 26.58 -11.75 9.59
N ASN A 674 27.23 -11.48 10.73
CA ASN A 674 28.51 -10.80 10.77
C ASN A 674 29.35 -11.15 12.01
N ALA A 675 30.60 -10.68 12.03
CA ALA A 675 31.54 -10.96 13.12
C ALA A 675 31.15 -10.33 14.46
N PHE A 676 30.32 -9.27 14.47
CA PHE A 676 29.84 -8.63 15.71
C PHE A 676 28.72 -9.45 16.34
N GLU A 677 27.76 -9.93 15.56
CA GLU A 677 26.74 -10.88 16.02
C GLU A 677 27.39 -12.17 16.55
N ALA A 678 28.35 -12.74 15.80
CA ALA A 678 29.07 -13.94 16.24
C ALA A 678 29.82 -13.70 17.56
N ARG A 679 30.40 -12.49 17.74
CA ARG A 679 31.04 -12.07 18.99
C ARG A 679 30.03 -12.01 20.13
N VAL A 680 28.89 -11.36 19.94
CA VAL A 680 27.86 -11.21 20.97
C VAL A 680 27.26 -12.57 21.35
N ALA A 681 26.97 -13.43 20.37
CA ALA A 681 26.53 -14.81 20.61
C ALA A 681 27.55 -15.59 21.46
N SER A 682 28.85 -15.39 21.23
CA SER A 682 29.90 -16.07 21.99
C SER A 682 29.98 -15.65 23.47
N PHE A 683 29.37 -14.54 23.89
CA PHE A 683 29.36 -14.12 25.30
C PHE A 683 28.58 -15.07 26.20
N TYR A 684 27.56 -15.73 25.67
CA TYR A 684 26.84 -16.76 26.41
C TYR A 684 27.76 -17.92 26.79
N GLU A 685 28.57 -18.41 25.85
CA GLU A 685 29.50 -19.52 26.08
C GLU A 685 30.71 -19.05 26.92
N THR A 686 31.32 -17.93 26.55
CA THR A 686 32.57 -17.44 27.16
C THR A 686 32.38 -16.86 28.55
N LEU A 687 31.32 -16.10 28.79
CA LEU A 687 31.10 -15.41 30.06
C LEU A 687 30.12 -16.17 30.96
N LEU A 688 29.04 -16.72 30.41
CA LEU A 688 27.98 -17.38 31.18
C LEU A 688 28.12 -18.91 31.25
N GLY A 689 28.87 -19.52 30.32
CA GLY A 689 29.11 -20.96 30.30
C GLY A 689 27.88 -21.78 29.87
N ARG A 690 27.01 -21.20 29.04
CA ARG A 690 25.83 -21.87 28.47
C ARG A 690 25.58 -21.39 27.04
N ALA A 691 24.76 -22.14 26.30
CA ALA A 691 24.23 -21.67 25.04
C ALA A 691 23.32 -20.45 25.20
N ALA A 692 23.24 -19.63 24.15
CA ALA A 692 22.32 -18.50 24.07
C ALA A 692 20.86 -18.98 24.07
N ASP A 693 19.99 -18.24 24.75
CA ASP A 693 18.55 -18.37 24.58
C ASP A 693 18.06 -17.37 23.54
N PHE A 694 16.96 -17.68 22.85
CA PHE A 694 16.43 -16.85 21.76
C PHE A 694 16.11 -15.43 22.21
N ASP A 695 15.36 -15.24 23.31
CA ASP A 695 14.93 -13.92 23.76
C ASP A 695 16.14 -13.04 24.13
N GLY A 696 17.13 -13.61 24.79
CA GLY A 696 18.38 -12.93 25.10
C GLY A 696 19.18 -12.57 23.84
N LEU A 697 19.31 -13.49 22.89
CA LEU A 697 20.00 -13.22 21.63
C LEU A 697 19.30 -12.09 20.85
N ALA A 698 17.97 -12.18 20.72
CA ALA A 698 17.14 -11.18 20.05
C ALA A 698 17.31 -9.79 20.67
N TYR A 699 17.33 -9.70 22.00
CA TYR A 699 17.59 -8.44 22.70
C TYR A 699 18.96 -7.84 22.35
N TRP A 700 20.03 -8.66 22.36
CA TRP A 700 21.37 -8.15 22.13
C TRP A 700 21.68 -7.87 20.65
N PHE A 701 21.08 -8.62 19.72
CA PHE A 701 21.19 -8.33 18.29
C PHE A 701 20.43 -7.04 17.95
N GLY A 702 19.21 -6.87 18.47
CA GLY A 702 18.51 -5.57 18.33
C GLY A 702 19.30 -4.41 18.93
N ALA A 703 19.99 -4.61 20.07
CA ALA A 703 20.87 -3.58 20.62
C ALA A 703 22.08 -3.26 19.71
N LEU A 704 22.64 -4.25 19.02
CA LEU A 704 23.69 -4.02 18.01
C LEU A 704 23.14 -3.21 16.84
N ASP A 705 21.94 -3.52 16.37
CA ASP A 705 21.27 -2.83 15.26
C ASP A 705 20.95 -1.36 15.62
N ASP A 706 20.60 -1.12 16.89
CA ASP A 706 20.45 0.22 17.47
C ASP A 706 21.79 0.97 17.67
N GLY A 707 22.92 0.32 17.35
CA GLY A 707 24.26 0.90 17.36
C GLY A 707 25.00 0.82 18.71
N ILE A 708 24.55 -0.02 19.65
CA ILE A 708 25.29 -0.29 20.89
C ILE A 708 26.55 -1.09 20.57
N ASP A 709 27.70 -0.68 21.14
CA ASP A 709 28.98 -1.33 20.88
C ASP A 709 29.07 -2.70 21.57
N ALA A 710 29.64 -3.69 20.87
CA ALA A 710 29.80 -5.05 21.40
C ALA A 710 30.59 -5.11 22.73
N GLY A 711 31.48 -4.17 23.00
CA GLY A 711 32.18 -4.05 24.28
C GLY A 711 31.31 -3.53 25.42
N GLU A 712 30.34 -2.66 25.14
CA GLU A 712 29.31 -2.26 26.11
C GLU A 712 28.38 -3.43 26.43
N ILE A 713 28.04 -4.23 25.41
CA ILE A 713 27.31 -5.49 25.60
C ILE A 713 28.12 -6.46 26.45
N ALA A 714 29.39 -6.70 26.14
CA ALA A 714 30.28 -7.57 26.93
C ALA A 714 30.36 -7.14 28.40
N SER A 715 30.43 -5.83 28.64
CA SER A 715 30.43 -5.24 29.98
C SER A 715 29.11 -5.52 30.71
N SER A 716 27.98 -5.47 30.00
CA SER A 716 26.67 -5.79 30.54
C SER A 716 26.54 -7.27 30.92
N PHE A 717 27.05 -8.19 30.10
CA PHE A 717 27.15 -9.61 30.46
C PHE A 717 28.00 -9.82 31.71
N ALA A 718 29.20 -9.23 31.74
CA ALA A 718 30.14 -9.38 32.85
C ALA A 718 29.67 -8.73 34.17
N ALA A 719 28.78 -7.73 34.09
CA ALA A 719 28.15 -7.09 35.24
C ALA A 719 26.84 -7.77 35.67
N SER A 720 26.36 -8.77 34.92
CA SER A 720 25.07 -9.41 35.17
C SER A 720 25.05 -10.21 36.49
N THR A 721 23.86 -10.34 37.08
CA THR A 721 23.65 -11.21 38.25
C THR A 721 23.99 -12.66 37.93
N GLU A 722 23.73 -13.11 36.70
CA GLU A 722 24.04 -14.47 36.25
C GLU A 722 25.55 -14.73 36.28
N PHE A 723 26.33 -13.84 35.67
CA PHE A 723 27.80 -13.89 35.72
C PHE A 723 28.30 -13.86 37.17
N ALA A 724 27.77 -12.94 37.98
CA ALA A 724 28.15 -12.85 39.39
C ALA A 724 27.86 -14.16 40.15
N LEU A 725 26.70 -14.77 39.99
CA LEU A 725 26.33 -16.01 40.70
C LEU A 725 27.14 -17.21 40.24
N GLY A 726 27.46 -17.31 38.94
CA GLY A 726 28.33 -18.36 38.40
C GLY A 726 29.75 -18.30 38.97
N HIS A 727 30.23 -17.10 39.33
CA HIS A 727 31.65 -16.84 39.59
C HIS A 727 31.97 -16.26 40.99
N ALA A 728 30.96 -15.98 41.82
CA ALA A 728 31.11 -15.28 43.11
C ALA A 728 31.98 -16.00 44.15
N VAL A 729 32.17 -17.32 44.02
CA VAL A 729 32.85 -18.15 45.03
C VAL A 729 34.35 -18.32 44.73
N LEU A 730 34.82 -17.92 43.54
CA LEU A 730 36.21 -18.11 43.12
C LEU A 730 37.15 -17.09 43.78
N ALA A 731 38.32 -17.55 44.24
CA ALA A 731 39.41 -16.65 44.62
C ALA A 731 39.97 -15.94 43.38
N ASP A 732 40.61 -14.78 43.53
CA ASP A 732 41.03 -13.94 42.39
C ASP A 732 41.88 -14.69 41.35
N ARG A 733 42.83 -15.52 41.79
CA ARG A 733 43.66 -16.29 40.86
C ARG A 733 42.92 -17.42 40.17
N ASP A 734 41.98 -18.06 40.85
CA ASP A 734 41.15 -19.12 40.28
C ASP A 734 40.17 -18.54 39.25
N TYR A 735 39.61 -17.36 39.56
CA TYR A 735 38.78 -16.58 38.65
C TYR A 735 39.52 -16.20 37.37
N LEU A 736 40.74 -15.67 37.50
CA LEU A 736 41.57 -15.34 36.33
C LEU A 736 41.94 -16.59 35.52
N GLY A 737 42.31 -17.69 36.19
CA GLY A 737 42.58 -18.97 35.53
C GLY A 737 41.39 -19.50 34.74
N MET A 738 40.18 -19.35 35.28
CA MET A 738 38.94 -19.67 34.58
C MET A 738 38.72 -18.79 33.35
N LEU A 739 38.97 -17.47 33.40
CA LEU A 739 38.83 -16.62 32.21
C LEU A 739 39.78 -17.04 31.09
N TYR A 740 41.02 -17.43 31.40
CA TYR A 740 41.94 -17.97 30.39
C TYR A 740 41.41 -19.27 29.77
N THR A 741 40.87 -20.19 30.57
CA THR A 741 40.40 -21.48 30.05
C THR A 741 39.07 -21.37 29.32
N GLN A 742 38.09 -20.67 29.89
CA GLN A 742 36.74 -20.55 29.35
C GLN A 742 36.65 -19.54 28.19
N VAL A 743 37.30 -18.37 28.31
CA VAL A 743 37.22 -17.31 27.30
C VAL A 743 38.30 -17.47 26.22
N LEU A 744 39.51 -17.88 26.60
CA LEU A 744 40.66 -17.95 25.68
C LEU A 744 41.04 -19.39 25.29
N GLY A 745 40.34 -20.40 25.81
CA GLY A 745 40.55 -21.82 25.44
C GLY A 745 41.90 -22.40 25.86
N ARG A 746 42.63 -21.77 26.80
CA ARG A 746 43.96 -22.24 27.23
C ARG A 746 44.25 -21.97 28.70
N GLU A 747 45.22 -22.67 29.25
CA GLU A 747 45.76 -22.35 30.57
C GLU A 747 46.56 -21.04 30.55
N ALA A 748 46.50 -20.32 31.67
CA ALA A 748 47.21 -19.07 31.84
C ALA A 748 48.71 -19.33 32.11
N ASP A 749 49.60 -18.55 31.49
CA ASP A 749 51.00 -18.52 31.89
C ASP A 749 51.18 -17.71 33.19
N THR A 750 52.28 -17.96 33.90
CA THR A 750 52.54 -17.33 35.21
C THR A 750 52.58 -15.81 35.12
N SER A 751 53.18 -15.25 34.06
CA SER A 751 53.26 -13.80 33.86
C SER A 751 51.89 -13.16 33.60
N GLY A 752 51.05 -13.81 32.80
CA GLY A 752 49.69 -13.34 32.51
C GLY A 752 48.80 -13.33 33.75
N LEU A 753 48.86 -14.38 34.58
CA LEU A 753 48.13 -14.40 35.86
C LEU A 753 48.63 -13.32 36.82
N ASP A 754 49.95 -13.12 36.91
CA ASP A 754 50.52 -12.13 37.82
C ASP A 754 50.18 -10.70 37.39
N TYR A 755 50.13 -10.43 36.09
CA TYR A 755 49.68 -9.15 35.55
C TYR A 755 48.22 -8.85 35.97
N TRP A 756 47.28 -9.73 35.61
CA TRP A 756 45.86 -9.48 35.90
C TRP A 756 45.53 -9.51 37.39
N ALA A 757 46.25 -10.31 38.20
CA ALA A 757 46.13 -10.26 39.65
C ALA A 757 46.60 -8.89 40.20
N GLY A 758 47.62 -8.29 39.59
CA GLY A 758 48.06 -6.92 39.87
C GLY A 758 47.00 -5.87 39.54
N GLU A 759 46.28 -6.03 38.43
CA GLU A 759 45.19 -5.13 38.02
C GLU A 759 44.00 -5.18 39.00
N LEU A 760 43.63 -6.38 39.48
CA LEU A 760 42.62 -6.54 40.55
C LEU A 760 43.02 -5.82 41.84
N ILE A 761 44.29 -5.94 42.25
CA ILE A 761 44.82 -5.22 43.42
C ILE A 761 44.81 -3.70 43.20
N SER A 762 45.00 -3.26 41.96
CA SER A 762 45.01 -1.85 41.56
C SER A 762 43.61 -1.25 41.44
N GLY A 763 42.55 -2.07 41.61
CA GLY A 763 41.16 -1.64 41.71
C GLY A 763 40.32 -1.83 40.44
N ILE A 764 40.86 -2.45 39.39
CA ILE A 764 40.04 -2.88 38.25
C ILE A 764 39.09 -3.97 38.72
N SER A 765 37.82 -3.85 38.38
CA SER A 765 36.81 -4.83 38.78
C SER A 765 36.94 -6.14 38.01
N ARG A 766 36.47 -7.24 38.62
CA ARG A 766 36.40 -8.55 37.93
C ARG A 766 35.60 -8.46 36.63
N SER A 767 34.47 -7.75 36.62
CA SER A 767 33.63 -7.54 35.44
C SER A 767 34.35 -6.82 34.31
N GLU A 768 35.15 -5.77 34.60
CA GLU A 768 35.94 -5.08 33.59
C GLU A 768 37.02 -5.99 32.97
N ILE A 769 37.67 -6.82 33.80
CA ILE A 769 38.63 -7.81 33.29
C ILE A 769 37.95 -8.84 32.40
N ALA A 770 36.81 -9.41 32.83
CA ALA A 770 36.07 -10.38 32.02
C ALA A 770 35.63 -9.81 30.67
N ALA A 771 35.07 -8.59 30.65
CA ALA A 771 34.71 -7.91 29.41
C ALA A 771 35.93 -7.70 28.50
N SER A 772 37.08 -7.30 29.08
CA SER A 772 38.33 -7.15 28.31
C SER A 772 38.85 -8.47 27.73
N PHE A 773 38.66 -9.60 28.43
CA PHE A 773 39.00 -10.92 27.91
C PHE A 773 38.09 -11.28 26.73
N ALA A 774 36.77 -11.12 26.89
CA ALA A 774 35.78 -11.47 25.87
C ALA A 774 35.92 -10.62 24.59
N MET A 775 36.37 -9.37 24.73
CA MET A 775 36.64 -8.46 23.61
C MET A 775 38.06 -8.59 23.03
N SER A 776 38.88 -9.53 23.51
CA SER A 776 40.23 -9.70 23.00
C SER A 776 40.25 -10.36 21.61
N ASN A 777 41.27 -10.05 20.81
CA ASN A 777 41.53 -10.74 19.53
C ASN A 777 41.75 -12.25 19.72
N GLU A 778 42.19 -12.68 20.91
CA GLU A 778 42.39 -14.10 21.20
C GLU A 778 41.05 -14.82 21.39
N ALA A 779 40.14 -14.24 22.16
CA ALA A 779 38.75 -14.69 22.23
C ALA A 779 38.07 -14.65 20.85
N ALA A 780 38.52 -13.75 19.97
CA ALA A 780 38.00 -13.65 18.61
C ALA A 780 38.31 -14.81 17.68
N ASN A 781 39.33 -15.59 18.00
CA ASN A 781 39.72 -16.74 17.20
C ASN A 781 39.15 -18.06 17.76
N GLN A 782 38.35 -18.02 18.82
CA GLN A 782 37.63 -19.20 19.32
C GLN A 782 36.45 -19.51 18.41
N SER A 783 36.25 -20.80 18.11
CA SER A 783 35.12 -21.31 17.33
C SER A 783 34.20 -22.15 18.24
N TYR A 784 32.90 -21.96 18.10
CA TYR A 784 31.88 -22.70 18.85
C TYR A 784 31.01 -23.49 17.89
N ASP A 785 30.74 -24.77 18.19
CA ASP A 785 29.90 -25.63 17.34
C ASP A 785 28.44 -25.12 17.24
N SER A 786 28.02 -24.29 18.20
CA SER A 786 26.72 -23.65 18.29
C SER A 786 26.64 -22.31 17.54
N ILE A 787 27.73 -21.79 16.96
CA ILE A 787 27.76 -20.50 16.28
C ILE A 787 28.40 -20.65 14.89
N LEU A 788 27.68 -20.16 13.88
CA LEU A 788 28.07 -20.19 12.48
C LEU A 788 28.02 -18.77 11.93
N LEU A 789 29.05 -18.38 11.18
CA LEU A 789 29.04 -17.15 10.40
C LEU A 789 28.45 -17.47 9.03
N VAL A 790 27.41 -16.74 8.62
CA VAL A 790 26.60 -17.03 7.42
C VAL A 790 26.84 -16.02 6.31
#